data_AF-A0A6G8CMV3-F1
#
_entry.id   AF-A0A6G8CMV3-F1
#
_cell.length_a   1.000
_cell.length_b   1.000
_cell.length_c   1.000
_cell.angle_alpha   90.00
_cell.angle_beta   90.00
_cell.angle_gamma   90.00
#
_symmetry.space_group_name_H-M   'P 1'
#
loop_
_entity.id
_entity.type
_entity.pdbx_description
1 polymer ?
#
loop_
_entity_poly.entity_id
_entity_poly.type
_entity_poly.pdbx_seq_one_letter_code
_entity_poly.pdbx_strand_id
1 'polypeptide(L)'
;MSPNSEDNQQASPASSQNKAAGVLRRIPWPGKPWKSRRNLWWLLASGPIALFLYVLILIPFTPSISDLRKAKTDQPAQLVSSDGRLLAEYKWINREWVTLKDIAQPVKDALIATEDHRFYEHFGLDWKRTLSAVVRTIGGDKQGGSTITQQLARNLYPEEIGRAPTLNRKLKEAITALKIEMTYSKDEILETYLNTVPFLYNAFGIEMAARTYFDKSADELNVIESATLIGMLKGTVYYNPVLNPERAQDRRNTVLAQMKKREKLSAAEYDKLIKRPLRIRFERQAEVNGLAPHLAQQLRRQLIDWADREGYSLYSDGLVIRTTVNGKLQEMANQAVEKQGKALQAVANKVWAPQSVWGTKSALVQKLVRESSQYEQAVGKGGEPDEVLKNLLENSDFMGKLKQQKTRLQAGFLALDPRDGTVLAWVGSRDYAQDPFDHVQAARRQPGSTFKPFVYGAAFAKGLKPSDTFMDEPVEIPIDGGRQVWKPTDDSAPSYAPMTLSDGLAYSKNIITAQVMQQVGPEKVAQLARAMGVRESKLDEVPSLALGTSPVTLKEMVASYGSIANAGAYLAPTVITQIEDKDGKVLEKFGPAKPQRALALVPAQELRNAMRGVINKGTGVAIRSRYGISADVAGKTGTTQDNTDGWFIMMHPQIVAGAWVGFNDGRITLRSDYWGQGAHSALPIVGQVFQQAVRGKIVDNNLKFVDEEEHSIIADAIGSVRNWVVDLFGRSTEQIQPPAATTPEVQGSQLPQTPRTQAPVTYDSDESRPEIGEAPLKPLQNATPDADSEPPSQPPSGAGESQDPFWNSPPQQQQQQPPHSQPSQPAQMPSGAQPPMPVNGQIQTPQGRVVPPVQQPPQFQPVPTPYVPQPSNNSVPPMPGGGQTVQPPAPVPGTVVTSPVERGSASPMPSGLN
;
A
#
# COMPACT_ATOMS: atom_id res chain seq x y z
N MET A 1 16.16 73.88 21.56
CA MET A 1 16.28 74.74 22.77
C MET A 1 16.90 73.90 23.87
N SER A 2 17.88 74.46 24.59
CA SER A 2 18.29 74.01 25.93
C SER A 2 17.81 75.09 26.92
N PRO A 3 17.51 74.75 28.18
CA PRO A 3 18.51 74.64 29.26
C PRO A 3 18.41 73.26 29.98
N ASN A 4 19.36 72.78 30.81
CA ASN A 4 19.94 73.30 32.08
C ASN A 4 18.86 73.61 33.15
N SER A 5 19.01 73.30 34.44
CA SER A 5 20.08 72.63 35.24
C SER A 5 19.43 71.68 36.27
N GLU A 6 20.12 70.72 36.92
CA GLU A 6 20.86 70.81 38.20
C GLU A 6 21.23 69.37 38.65
N ASP A 7 22.17 69.06 39.56
CA ASP A 7 23.43 69.72 39.96
C ASP A 7 24.36 68.70 40.70
N ASN A 8 25.65 69.06 40.80
CA ASN A 8 26.65 68.65 41.80
C ASN A 8 27.37 67.27 41.71
N GLN A 9 28.61 67.25 42.21
CA GLN A 9 29.58 66.15 42.22
C GLN A 9 30.37 66.12 43.54
N GLN A 10 30.62 64.93 44.10
CA GLN A 10 31.76 64.57 44.99
C GLN A 10 31.56 63.13 45.52
N ALA A 11 32.56 62.34 45.92
CA ALA A 11 33.97 62.22 45.50
C ALA A 11 34.51 60.85 45.98
N SER A 12 35.59 60.35 45.37
CA SER A 12 36.14 59.02 45.67
C SER A 12 36.84 58.93 47.04
N PRO A 13 36.83 57.72 47.65
CA PRO A 13 38.04 57.17 48.26
C PRO A 13 38.52 55.90 47.53
N ALA A 14 39.71 55.41 47.90
CA ALA A 14 40.47 54.44 47.10
C ALA A 14 40.54 53.02 47.70
N SER A 15 41.09 52.12 46.88
CA SER A 15 41.83 50.91 47.29
C SER A 15 41.13 49.88 48.18
N SER A 16 40.49 48.89 47.56
CA SER A 16 40.81 47.49 47.89
C SER A 16 41.10 46.67 46.63
N GLN A 17 42.31 46.12 46.57
CA GLN A 17 42.77 45.24 45.50
C GLN A 17 42.19 43.82 45.65
N ASN A 18 42.40 42.98 44.64
CA ASN A 18 42.29 41.51 44.68
C ASN A 18 40.87 40.91 44.75
N LYS A 19 40.33 40.53 43.57
CA LYS A 19 39.75 39.19 43.23
C LYS A 19 38.88 39.23 41.96
N ALA A 20 39.49 39.27 40.77
CA ALA A 20 38.80 38.92 39.50
C ALA A 20 39.80 38.65 38.36
N ALA A 21 40.71 39.61 38.10
CA ALA A 21 41.65 39.61 36.97
C ALA A 21 42.78 38.54 37.03
N GLY A 22 42.66 37.51 37.88
CA GLY A 22 43.74 36.57 38.22
C GLY A 22 43.69 35.20 37.54
N VAL A 23 42.58 34.81 36.93
CA VAL A 23 42.35 33.41 36.47
C VAL A 23 42.76 33.21 35.00
N LEU A 24 42.33 34.09 34.10
CA LEU A 24 42.54 33.94 32.64
C LEU A 24 43.96 34.32 32.16
N ARG A 25 44.85 34.79 33.03
CA ARG A 25 46.26 35.10 32.71
C ARG A 25 47.27 34.07 33.25
N ARG A 26 46.80 32.86 33.58
CA ARG A 26 47.62 31.72 34.08
C ARG A 26 47.48 30.43 33.25
N ILE A 27 47.19 30.54 31.95
CA ILE A 27 47.52 29.46 31.01
C ILE A 27 48.99 29.63 30.60
N PRO A 28 49.92 28.75 31.02
CA PRO A 28 51.31 28.84 30.60
C PRO A 28 51.44 28.38 29.15
N TRP A 29 51.49 29.33 28.22
CA TRP A 29 51.88 29.08 26.83
C TRP A 29 53.25 28.38 26.84
N PRO A 30 53.43 27.19 26.23
CA PRO A 30 54.66 26.40 26.36
C PRO A 30 55.82 26.94 25.50
N GLY A 31 56.17 28.21 25.65
CA GLY A 31 57.32 28.88 25.03
C GLY A 31 58.69 28.50 25.62
N LYS A 32 58.81 27.30 26.20
CA LYS A 32 60.08 26.70 26.65
C LYS A 32 60.15 25.26 26.15
N PRO A 33 61.28 24.82 25.55
CA PRO A 33 61.42 23.45 25.07
C PRO A 33 61.24 22.44 26.21
N TRP A 34 60.62 21.29 25.92
CA TRP A 34 60.35 20.21 26.88
C TRP A 34 61.64 19.57 27.44
N LYS A 35 62.31 20.24 28.38
CA LYS A 35 63.52 19.76 29.06
C LYS A 35 63.24 18.80 30.23
N SER A 36 62.03 18.24 30.34
CA SER A 36 61.71 17.20 31.32
C SER A 36 60.80 16.13 30.73
N ARG A 37 61.25 14.87 30.82
CA ARG A 37 60.47 13.66 30.46
C ARG A 37 59.08 13.65 31.12
N ARG A 38 58.93 14.20 32.32
CA ARG A 38 57.66 14.19 33.06
C ARG A 38 56.54 14.95 32.34
N ASN A 39 56.85 16.03 31.64
CA ASN A 39 55.83 16.82 30.92
C ASN A 39 55.44 16.16 29.58
N LEU A 40 56.38 15.49 28.93
CA LEU A 40 56.09 14.61 27.79
C LEU A 40 55.17 13.45 28.21
N TRP A 41 55.44 12.80 29.34
CA TRP A 41 54.56 11.76 29.90
C TRP A 41 53.15 12.28 30.19
N TRP A 42 53.00 13.48 30.76
CA TRP A 42 51.67 14.06 31.00
C TRP A 42 50.89 14.37 29.72
N LEU A 43 51.55 14.84 28.64
CA LEU A 43 50.86 15.05 27.36
C LEU A 43 50.51 13.73 26.64
N LEU A 44 51.40 12.72 26.74
CA LEU A 44 51.11 11.37 26.24
C LEU A 44 49.98 10.69 27.02
N ALA A 45 49.81 11.01 28.31
CA ALA A 45 48.72 10.51 29.15
C ALA A 45 47.41 11.30 29.00
N SER A 46 47.44 12.60 28.68
CA SER A 46 46.21 13.42 28.64
C SER A 46 45.22 12.99 27.55
N GLY A 47 45.70 12.47 26.41
CA GLY A 47 44.84 11.90 25.37
C GLY A 47 44.06 10.65 25.84
N PRO A 48 44.75 9.60 26.31
CA PRO A 48 44.13 8.43 26.94
C PRO A 48 43.20 8.76 28.11
N ILE A 49 43.57 9.72 28.98
CA ILE A 49 42.72 10.15 30.11
C ILE A 49 41.44 10.84 29.60
N ALA A 50 41.53 11.74 28.62
CA ALA A 50 40.36 12.37 28.02
C ALA A 50 39.44 11.36 27.32
N LEU A 51 40.01 10.37 26.61
CA LEU A 51 39.25 9.28 26.01
C LEU A 51 38.55 8.40 27.06
N PHE A 52 39.24 8.07 28.16
CA PHE A 52 38.67 7.30 29.27
C PHE A 52 37.51 8.04 29.95
N LEU A 53 37.69 9.32 30.26
CA LEU A 53 36.62 10.17 30.82
C LEU A 53 35.43 10.29 29.85
N TYR A 54 35.67 10.42 28.55
CA TYR A 54 34.62 10.44 27.53
C TYR A 54 33.87 9.10 27.43
N VAL A 55 34.59 7.97 27.52
CA VAL A 55 33.97 6.64 27.59
C VAL A 55 33.10 6.50 28.85
N LEU A 56 33.54 6.97 30.01
CA LEU A 56 32.72 6.98 31.24
C LEU A 56 31.45 7.82 31.07
N ILE A 57 31.55 8.99 30.45
CA ILE A 57 30.40 9.86 30.13
C ILE A 57 29.41 9.14 29.19
N LEU A 58 29.88 8.29 28.27
CA LEU A 58 29.00 7.55 27.36
C LEU A 58 28.28 6.34 27.98
N ILE A 59 28.73 5.79 29.12
CA ILE A 59 28.09 4.62 29.76
C ILE A 59 26.58 4.81 30.02
N PRO A 60 26.09 5.91 30.63
CA PRO A 60 24.66 6.14 30.81
C PRO A 60 23.89 6.37 29.49
N PHE A 61 24.58 6.74 28.40
CA PHE A 61 23.97 6.92 27.07
C PHE A 61 24.12 5.69 26.17
N THR A 62 24.23 4.49 26.76
CA THR A 62 24.22 3.19 26.05
C THR A 62 23.19 2.26 26.67
N PRO A 63 22.57 1.34 25.90
CA PRO A 63 21.45 0.50 26.33
C PRO A 63 21.58 -0.16 27.70
N SER A 64 20.43 -0.41 28.33
CA SER A 64 20.32 -1.47 29.34
C SER A 64 20.35 -2.82 28.64
N ILE A 65 21.17 -3.73 29.17
CA ILE A 65 21.38 -5.08 28.63
C ILE A 65 20.52 -6.15 29.30
N SER A 66 19.66 -5.79 30.27
CA SER A 66 18.76 -6.72 30.98
C SER A 66 17.86 -7.53 30.03
N ASP A 67 17.67 -7.01 28.82
CA ASP A 67 16.62 -7.36 27.88
C ASP A 67 17.18 -7.95 26.57
N LEU A 68 18.34 -8.62 26.55
CA LEU A 68 18.70 -9.46 25.40
C LEU A 68 17.66 -10.60 25.19
N ARG A 69 16.83 -10.87 26.21
CA ARG A 69 15.59 -11.64 26.10
C ARG A 69 14.49 -10.98 25.26
N LYS A 70 14.40 -9.65 25.12
CA LYS A 70 13.42 -9.01 24.22
C LYS A 70 13.61 -9.45 22.77
N ALA A 71 14.85 -9.66 22.31
CA ALA A 71 15.11 -10.23 20.98
C ALA A 71 14.58 -11.68 20.81
N LYS A 72 14.32 -12.41 21.92
CA LYS A 72 13.62 -13.71 21.97
C LYS A 72 12.12 -13.56 22.30
N THR A 73 11.59 -12.34 22.37
CA THR A 73 10.21 -12.03 22.79
C THR A 73 9.68 -10.79 22.04
N ASP A 74 10.14 -10.59 20.79
CA ASP A 74 9.57 -9.62 19.85
C ASP A 74 8.06 -9.96 19.69
N GLN A 75 7.17 -9.10 20.19
CA GLN A 75 5.73 -9.24 19.96
C GLN A 75 5.36 -8.39 18.74
N PRO A 76 4.95 -9.01 17.60
CA PRO A 76 4.61 -8.26 16.41
C PRO A 76 3.31 -7.49 16.61
N ALA A 77 3.22 -6.26 16.08
CA ALA A 77 2.01 -5.48 16.23
C ALA A 77 0.85 -6.09 15.44
N GLN A 78 -0.34 -6.10 16.02
CA GLN A 78 -1.53 -6.71 15.45
C GLN A 78 -2.47 -5.67 14.86
N LEU A 79 -2.86 -5.83 13.59
CA LEU A 79 -3.93 -5.08 12.97
C LEU A 79 -5.25 -5.82 13.23
N VAL A 80 -6.19 -5.20 13.94
CA VAL A 80 -7.40 -5.86 14.45
C VAL A 80 -8.67 -5.15 13.95
N SER A 81 -9.67 -5.95 13.58
CA SER A 81 -10.98 -5.47 13.11
C SER A 81 -11.85 -4.90 14.23
N SER A 82 -12.92 -4.20 13.85
CA SER A 82 -13.95 -3.70 14.77
C SER A 82 -14.71 -4.82 15.50
N ASP A 83 -14.73 -6.04 14.94
CA ASP A 83 -15.24 -7.27 15.59
C ASP A 83 -14.15 -8.15 16.23
N GLY A 84 -12.95 -7.60 16.48
CA GLY A 84 -11.89 -8.25 17.28
C GLY A 84 -11.10 -9.35 16.59
N ARG A 85 -11.20 -9.48 15.26
CA ARG A 85 -10.49 -10.48 14.45
C ARG A 85 -9.16 -9.92 13.94
N LEU A 86 -8.14 -10.77 13.90
CA LEU A 86 -6.83 -10.43 13.33
C LEU A 86 -6.93 -10.21 11.82
N LEU A 87 -6.56 -9.01 11.34
CA LEU A 87 -6.54 -8.62 9.93
C LEU A 87 -5.16 -8.78 9.30
N ALA A 88 -4.10 -8.56 10.07
CA ALA A 88 -2.69 -8.76 9.70
C ALA A 88 -1.76 -8.67 10.92
N GLU A 89 -0.51 -9.12 10.77
CA GLU A 89 0.56 -8.94 11.76
C GLU A 89 1.73 -8.17 11.15
N TYR A 90 2.17 -7.11 11.82
CA TYR A 90 3.42 -6.43 11.52
C TYR A 90 4.57 -7.11 12.27
N LYS A 91 5.04 -8.22 11.70
CA LYS A 91 6.27 -8.90 12.14
C LYS A 91 7.47 -8.47 11.30
N TRP A 92 8.66 -8.54 11.90
CA TRP A 92 9.87 -8.83 11.12
C TRP A 92 9.61 -10.17 10.43
N ILE A 93 9.32 -10.11 9.13
CA ILE A 93 8.96 -11.27 8.34
C ILE A 93 10.10 -12.29 8.46
N ASN A 94 9.72 -13.53 8.77
CA ASN A 94 10.60 -14.69 8.82
C ASN A 94 11.84 -14.51 9.72
N ARG A 95 11.61 -14.52 11.04
CA ARG A 95 12.52 -15.10 12.04
C ARG A 95 11.87 -16.37 12.62
N GLU A 96 12.41 -17.53 12.29
CA GLU A 96 12.15 -18.79 13.01
C GLU A 96 13.35 -18.99 13.95
N TRP A 97 13.11 -18.99 15.27
CA TRP A 97 14.22 -19.04 16.23
C TRP A 97 14.69 -20.47 16.46
N VAL A 98 15.88 -20.80 15.95
CA VAL A 98 16.55 -22.09 16.14
C VAL A 98 17.61 -21.99 17.24
N THR A 99 17.79 -23.04 18.04
CA THR A 99 18.84 -23.02 19.07
C THR A 99 20.22 -23.23 18.44
N LEU A 100 21.29 -22.85 19.13
CA LEU A 100 22.65 -23.03 18.61
C LEU A 100 23.02 -24.50 18.31
N LYS A 101 22.28 -25.46 18.88
CA LYS A 101 22.43 -26.90 18.60
C LYS A 101 21.85 -27.28 17.24
N ASP A 102 20.73 -26.66 16.87
CA ASP A 102 19.94 -26.93 15.67
C ASP A 102 20.42 -26.11 14.45
N ILE A 103 21.67 -25.63 14.51
CA ILE A 103 22.36 -24.93 13.43
C ILE A 103 23.57 -25.77 13.01
N ALA A 104 23.74 -25.99 11.70
CA ALA A 104 24.82 -26.83 11.18
C ALA A 104 26.20 -26.34 11.62
N GLN A 105 27.09 -27.27 11.97
CA GLN A 105 28.44 -26.94 12.42
C GLN A 105 29.24 -26.10 11.40
N PRO A 106 29.15 -26.32 10.07
CA PRO A 106 29.81 -25.48 9.08
C PRO A 106 29.37 -24.01 9.08
N VAL A 107 28.15 -23.66 9.54
CA VAL A 107 27.71 -22.26 9.70
C VAL A 107 28.52 -21.59 10.81
N LYS A 108 28.57 -22.23 11.98
CA LYS A 108 29.28 -21.74 13.17
C LYS A 108 30.77 -21.56 12.85
N ASP A 109 31.39 -22.55 12.21
CA ASP A 109 32.80 -22.48 11.81
C ASP A 109 33.07 -21.44 10.70
N ALA A 110 32.19 -21.29 9.72
CA ALA A 110 32.32 -20.27 8.68
C ALA A 110 32.24 -18.84 9.26
N LEU A 111 31.27 -18.60 10.16
CA LEU A 111 31.06 -17.31 10.81
C LEU A 111 32.25 -16.93 11.68
N ILE A 112 32.66 -17.83 12.57
CA ILE A 112 33.80 -17.59 13.47
C ILE A 112 35.08 -17.39 12.64
N ALA A 113 35.40 -18.27 11.69
CA ALA A 113 36.64 -18.15 10.92
C ALA A 113 36.73 -16.83 10.11
N THR A 114 35.59 -16.27 9.67
CA THR A 114 35.52 -15.08 8.82
C THR A 114 35.44 -13.77 9.59
N GLU A 115 34.47 -13.63 10.49
CA GLU A 115 34.13 -12.34 11.11
C GLU A 115 34.87 -12.13 12.44
N ASP A 116 35.15 -13.19 13.19
CA ASP A 116 35.75 -13.09 14.53
C ASP A 116 36.46 -14.38 14.99
N HIS A 117 37.56 -14.74 14.31
CA HIS A 117 38.29 -16.02 14.53
C HIS A 117 38.82 -16.30 15.95
N ARG A 118 38.70 -15.35 16.88
CA ARG A 118 39.05 -15.49 18.30
C ARG A 118 37.87 -15.15 19.22
N PHE A 119 36.64 -15.34 18.72
CA PHE A 119 35.39 -15.01 19.42
C PHE A 119 35.33 -15.56 20.84
N TYR A 120 35.76 -16.80 21.09
CA TYR A 120 35.78 -17.42 22.41
C TYR A 120 37.00 -17.03 23.28
N GLU A 121 38.01 -16.34 22.75
CA GLU A 121 39.23 -15.96 23.48
C GLU A 121 39.22 -14.52 24.02
N HIS A 122 38.35 -13.65 23.47
CA HIS A 122 38.29 -12.22 23.85
C HIS A 122 37.02 -11.90 24.66
N PHE A 123 37.00 -10.72 25.27
CA PHE A 123 35.87 -10.24 26.06
C PHE A 123 35.36 -8.90 25.50
N GLY A 124 34.27 -8.96 24.71
CA GLY A 124 33.61 -7.89 23.97
C GLY A 124 34.42 -7.28 22.82
N LEU A 125 35.73 -7.11 23.04
CA LEU A 125 36.69 -6.42 22.18
C LEU A 125 37.94 -7.28 21.97
N ASP A 126 38.21 -7.63 20.71
CA ASP A 126 39.49 -8.21 20.30
C ASP A 126 40.56 -7.11 20.19
N TRP A 127 41.13 -6.69 21.32
CA TRP A 127 42.13 -5.63 21.39
C TRP A 127 43.31 -5.80 20.41
N LYS A 128 43.76 -7.04 20.17
CA LYS A 128 44.84 -7.34 19.20
C LYS A 128 44.41 -7.02 17.77
N ARG A 129 43.16 -7.32 17.39
CA ARG A 129 42.60 -6.97 16.08
C ARG A 129 42.21 -5.51 15.98
N THR A 130 41.62 -4.91 17.01
CA THR A 130 41.27 -3.49 17.03
C THR A 130 42.52 -2.62 16.84
N LEU A 131 43.60 -2.90 17.58
CA LEU A 131 44.86 -2.16 17.45
C LEU A 131 45.50 -2.35 16.07
N SER A 132 45.53 -3.58 15.53
CA SER A 132 46.10 -3.82 14.19
C SER A 132 45.26 -3.18 13.07
N ALA A 133 43.94 -3.12 13.21
CA ALA A 133 43.05 -2.42 12.29
C ALA A 133 43.26 -0.89 12.32
N VAL A 134 43.48 -0.30 13.50
CA VAL A 134 43.81 1.14 13.63
C VAL A 134 45.15 1.44 12.95
N VAL A 135 46.21 0.68 13.26
CA VAL A 135 47.54 0.87 12.66
C VAL A 135 47.50 0.75 11.13
N ARG A 136 46.81 -0.27 10.60
CA ARG A 136 46.67 -0.47 9.15
C ARG A 136 45.84 0.63 8.49
N THR A 137 44.75 1.07 9.12
CA THR A 137 43.90 2.17 8.61
C THR A 137 44.66 3.49 8.55
N ILE A 138 45.56 3.76 9.51
CA ILE A 138 46.47 4.93 9.48
C ILE A 138 47.49 4.78 8.33
N GLY A 139 47.96 3.56 8.06
CA GLY A 139 48.78 3.22 6.89
C GLY A 139 48.03 3.11 5.55
N GLY A 140 46.76 3.52 5.47
CA GLY A 140 45.91 3.48 4.26
C GLY A 140 45.06 2.22 4.09
N ASP A 141 45.44 1.10 4.68
CA ASP A 141 44.77 -0.20 4.57
C ASP A 141 43.57 -0.30 5.55
N LYS A 142 42.38 0.09 5.07
CA LYS A 142 41.12 0.06 5.86
C LYS A 142 40.66 -1.38 6.16
N GLN A 143 41.08 -1.92 7.30
CA GLN A 143 40.69 -3.26 7.76
C GLN A 143 39.55 -3.26 8.79
N GLY A 144 38.59 -4.18 8.65
CA GLY A 144 37.50 -4.38 9.61
C GLY A 144 37.95 -5.02 10.92
N GLY A 145 37.80 -4.28 12.04
CA GLY A 145 38.27 -4.70 13.37
C GLY A 145 37.17 -5.04 14.39
N SER A 146 35.93 -5.29 13.97
CA SER A 146 34.78 -5.44 14.88
C SER A 146 34.42 -6.89 15.22
N THR A 147 34.12 -7.15 16.49
CA THR A 147 33.73 -8.46 17.02
C THR A 147 32.29 -8.85 16.64
N ILE A 148 31.94 -10.14 16.72
CA ILE A 148 30.54 -10.59 16.53
C ILE A 148 29.62 -9.84 17.51
N THR A 149 30.03 -9.67 18.76
CA THR A 149 29.26 -8.98 19.81
C THR A 149 29.08 -7.47 19.53
N GLN A 150 30.07 -6.80 18.94
CA GLN A 150 29.88 -5.41 18.46
C GLN A 150 28.91 -5.33 17.28
N GLN A 151 28.95 -6.31 16.37
CA GLN A 151 27.98 -6.38 15.28
C GLN A 151 26.56 -6.69 15.82
N LEU A 152 26.43 -7.54 16.82
CA LEU A 152 25.16 -7.82 17.51
C LEU A 152 24.61 -6.56 18.19
N ALA A 153 25.43 -5.88 19.01
CA ALA A 153 25.03 -4.66 19.71
C ALA A 153 24.48 -3.60 18.75
N ARG A 154 25.19 -3.33 17.64
CA ARG A 154 24.77 -2.40 16.58
C ARG A 154 23.44 -2.82 15.93
N ASN A 155 23.21 -4.12 15.77
CA ASN A 155 22.02 -4.65 15.09
C ASN A 155 20.79 -4.71 16.01
N LEU A 156 20.97 -4.87 17.34
CA LEU A 156 19.89 -4.89 18.33
C LEU A 156 19.46 -3.50 18.80
N TYR A 157 20.41 -2.56 18.91
CA TYR A 157 20.19 -1.24 19.53
C TYR A 157 20.54 -0.08 18.57
N PRO A 158 19.94 0.00 17.36
CA PRO A 158 20.33 0.96 16.33
C PRO A 158 20.00 2.42 16.69
N GLU A 159 19.04 2.64 17.59
CA GLU A 159 18.60 3.97 18.03
C GLU A 159 19.59 4.57 19.02
N GLU A 160 19.84 3.87 20.12
CA GLU A 160 20.63 4.39 21.24
C GLU A 160 22.12 4.44 20.89
N ILE A 161 22.60 3.48 20.08
CA ILE A 161 23.95 3.48 19.52
C ILE A 161 24.06 4.52 18.38
N GLY A 162 22.97 4.73 17.65
CA GLY A 162 22.86 5.63 16.49
C GLY A 162 23.27 4.96 15.18
N ARG A 163 22.67 5.41 14.06
CA ARG A 163 22.84 4.77 12.74
C ARG A 163 24.08 5.29 11.94
N ALA A 164 24.53 6.52 12.16
CA ALA A 164 25.59 7.18 11.38
C ALA A 164 27.04 6.70 11.73
N PRO A 165 27.97 6.57 10.75
CA PRO A 165 29.28 5.92 10.92
C PRO A 165 30.34 6.74 11.71
N THR A 166 29.98 7.31 12.86
CA THR A 166 30.83 8.16 13.70
C THR A 166 31.72 7.37 14.68
N LEU A 167 32.76 8.02 15.22
CA LEU A 167 33.57 7.49 16.32
C LEU A 167 32.73 7.31 17.61
N ASN A 168 31.82 8.23 17.91
CA ASN A 168 30.91 8.14 19.06
C ASN A 168 30.06 6.85 18.99
N ARG A 169 29.44 6.58 17.83
CA ARG A 169 28.73 5.31 17.57
C ARG A 169 29.63 4.09 17.84
N LYS A 170 30.88 4.11 17.37
CA LYS A 170 31.82 3.00 17.59
C LYS A 170 32.25 2.81 19.05
N LEU A 171 32.29 3.87 19.85
CA LEU A 171 32.49 3.77 21.30
C LEU A 171 31.24 3.23 22.00
N LYS A 172 30.03 3.65 21.59
CA LYS A 172 28.77 3.07 22.08
C LYS A 172 28.65 1.58 21.75
N GLU A 173 28.99 1.15 20.52
CA GLU A 173 29.06 -0.28 20.15
C GLU A 173 30.04 -1.06 21.05
N ALA A 174 31.21 -0.48 21.35
CA ALA A 174 32.23 -1.12 22.20
C ALA A 174 31.77 -1.28 23.66
N ILE A 175 31.16 -0.23 24.24
CA ILE A 175 30.60 -0.27 25.60
C ILE A 175 29.45 -1.28 25.67
N THR A 176 28.56 -1.29 24.67
CA THR A 176 27.41 -2.21 24.63
C THR A 176 27.84 -3.66 24.42
N ALA A 177 28.87 -3.91 23.61
CA ALA A 177 29.45 -5.25 23.47
C ALA A 177 30.06 -5.76 24.78
N LEU A 178 30.83 -4.93 25.49
CA LEU A 178 31.36 -5.29 26.82
C LEU A 178 30.24 -5.57 27.82
N LYS A 179 29.21 -4.72 27.86
CA LYS A 179 27.99 -4.94 28.66
C LYS A 179 27.36 -6.30 28.35
N ILE A 180 27.12 -6.63 27.07
CA ILE A 180 26.52 -7.91 26.66
C ILE A 180 27.31 -9.11 27.19
N GLU A 181 28.65 -9.12 27.06
CA GLU A 181 29.45 -10.27 27.53
C GLU A 181 29.60 -10.36 29.05
N MET A 182 29.30 -9.29 29.80
CA MET A 182 29.19 -9.34 31.26
C MET A 182 27.90 -10.03 31.76
N THR A 183 26.97 -10.38 30.87
CA THR A 183 25.66 -10.93 31.25
C THR A 183 25.25 -12.18 30.46
N TYR A 184 25.75 -12.36 29.24
CA TYR A 184 25.39 -13.48 28.36
C TYR A 184 26.60 -14.30 27.93
N SER A 185 26.41 -15.61 27.83
CA SER A 185 27.44 -16.53 27.36
C SER A 185 27.74 -16.32 25.87
N LYS A 186 28.94 -16.73 25.44
CA LYS A 186 29.36 -16.70 24.03
C LYS A 186 28.39 -17.46 23.12
N ASP A 187 27.79 -18.54 23.61
CA ASP A 187 26.83 -19.34 22.86
C ASP A 187 25.48 -18.64 22.71
N GLU A 188 24.95 -17.99 23.77
CA GLU A 188 23.75 -17.15 23.66
C GLU A 188 23.95 -15.96 22.71
N ILE A 189 25.13 -15.34 22.72
CA ILE A 189 25.52 -14.26 21.81
C ILE A 189 25.57 -14.78 20.37
N LEU A 190 26.16 -15.94 20.14
CA LEU A 190 26.27 -16.55 18.80
C LEU A 190 24.91 -17.00 18.27
N GLU A 191 24.06 -17.59 19.12
CA GLU A 191 22.68 -17.94 18.82
C GLU A 191 21.86 -16.70 18.46
N THR A 192 21.92 -15.66 19.28
CA THR A 192 21.15 -14.42 19.06
C THR A 192 21.63 -13.69 17.82
N TYR A 193 22.94 -13.66 17.54
CA TYR A 193 23.47 -13.15 16.29
C TYR A 193 22.95 -13.94 15.09
N LEU A 194 23.08 -15.28 15.12
CA LEU A 194 22.63 -16.14 14.02
C LEU A 194 21.11 -16.11 13.79
N ASN A 195 20.29 -15.77 14.78
CA ASN A 195 18.83 -15.61 14.63
C ASN A 195 18.37 -14.19 14.26
N THR A 196 19.21 -13.16 14.41
CA THR A 196 18.79 -11.74 14.21
C THR A 196 19.35 -11.07 12.95
N VAL A 197 20.46 -11.55 12.39
CA VAL A 197 21.10 -10.93 11.20
C VAL A 197 20.21 -10.97 9.94
N PRO A 198 20.18 -9.89 9.12
CA PRO A 198 19.42 -9.85 7.88
C PRO A 198 20.14 -10.58 6.73
N PHE A 199 19.37 -11.22 5.84
CA PHE A 199 19.88 -11.90 4.64
C PHE A 199 19.23 -11.43 3.31
N LEU A 200 18.50 -10.30 3.32
CA LEU A 200 17.67 -9.80 2.22
C LEU A 200 16.44 -10.69 1.94
N TYR A 201 15.57 -10.27 1.01
CA TYR A 201 14.30 -10.95 0.65
C TYR A 201 13.39 -11.28 1.84
N ASN A 202 13.37 -10.41 2.85
CA ASN A 202 12.63 -10.61 4.09
C ASN A 202 13.00 -11.92 4.82
N ALA A 203 14.25 -12.36 4.72
CA ALA A 203 14.83 -13.41 5.56
C ALA A 203 15.70 -12.79 6.67
N PHE A 204 15.39 -13.11 7.93
CA PHE A 204 16.18 -12.74 9.10
C PHE A 204 16.53 -13.99 9.90
N GLY A 205 17.79 -14.07 10.34
CA GLY A 205 18.35 -15.27 10.93
C GLY A 205 18.70 -16.35 9.89
N ILE A 206 19.53 -17.30 10.33
CA ILE A 206 20.13 -18.33 9.45
C ILE A 206 19.09 -19.34 8.96
N GLU A 207 18.09 -19.68 9.78
CA GLU A 207 17.02 -20.62 9.42
C GLU A 207 16.24 -20.14 8.20
N MET A 208 15.73 -18.91 8.25
CA MET A 208 14.93 -18.38 7.16
C MET A 208 15.79 -18.01 5.94
N ALA A 209 17.10 -17.82 6.11
CA ALA A 209 18.04 -17.75 4.99
C ALA A 209 18.31 -19.12 4.35
N ALA A 210 18.40 -20.20 5.14
CA ALA A 210 18.50 -21.56 4.62
C ALA A 210 17.29 -21.90 3.74
N ARG A 211 16.08 -21.64 4.25
CA ARG A 211 14.82 -21.87 3.52
C ARG A 211 14.72 -21.00 2.27
N THR A 212 15.02 -19.70 2.39
CA THR A 212 14.89 -18.75 1.27
C THR A 212 15.87 -19.01 0.12
N TYR A 213 17.11 -19.45 0.40
CA TYR A 213 18.14 -19.60 -0.65
C TYR A 213 18.41 -21.06 -1.07
N PHE A 214 18.07 -22.04 -0.24
CA PHE A 214 18.43 -23.44 -0.47
C PHE A 214 17.31 -24.46 -0.25
N ASP A 215 16.10 -24.05 0.18
CA ASP A 215 14.96 -24.94 0.43
C ASP A 215 15.34 -26.04 1.45
N LYS A 216 15.77 -25.58 2.65
CA LYS A 216 16.36 -26.36 3.75
C LYS A 216 16.22 -25.67 5.10
N SER A 217 16.33 -26.41 6.20
CA SER A 217 16.61 -25.86 7.55
C SER A 217 18.10 -25.60 7.80
N ALA A 218 18.43 -24.90 8.88
CA ALA A 218 19.78 -24.45 9.22
C ALA A 218 20.74 -25.57 9.64
N ASP A 219 20.24 -26.73 10.06
CA ASP A 219 21.00 -27.94 10.38
C ASP A 219 21.42 -28.74 9.14
N GLU A 220 20.65 -28.65 8.04
CA GLU A 220 20.95 -29.28 6.75
C GLU A 220 21.95 -28.50 5.87
N LEU A 221 22.38 -27.31 6.30
CA LEU A 221 23.31 -26.44 5.56
C LEU A 221 24.70 -27.07 5.44
N ASN A 222 25.11 -27.41 4.22
CA ASN A 222 26.48 -27.88 3.97
C ASN A 222 27.48 -26.72 3.93
N VAL A 223 28.78 -27.07 3.85
CA VAL A 223 29.90 -26.10 3.88
C VAL A 223 29.80 -25.01 2.79
N ILE A 224 29.31 -25.33 1.59
CA ILE A 224 29.20 -24.38 0.47
C ILE A 224 28.05 -23.41 0.71
N GLU A 225 26.91 -23.92 1.17
CA GLU A 225 25.71 -23.13 1.48
C GLU A 225 25.98 -22.20 2.67
N SER A 226 26.58 -22.74 3.74
CA SER A 226 27.07 -22.01 4.92
C SER A 226 28.05 -20.90 4.55
N ALA A 227 29.08 -21.20 3.75
CA ALA A 227 30.07 -20.22 3.33
C ALA A 227 29.50 -19.13 2.41
N THR A 228 28.43 -19.42 1.66
CA THR A 228 27.69 -18.41 0.88
C THR A 228 26.91 -17.47 1.81
N LEU A 229 26.09 -18.00 2.72
CA LEU A 229 25.28 -17.19 3.64
C LEU A 229 26.16 -16.31 4.53
N ILE A 230 27.16 -16.88 5.21
CA ILE A 230 28.12 -16.09 6.00
C ILE A 230 28.89 -15.10 5.12
N GLY A 231 29.19 -15.45 3.87
CA GLY A 231 29.77 -14.55 2.89
C GLY A 231 28.95 -13.28 2.68
N MET A 232 27.63 -13.41 2.60
CA MET A 232 26.67 -12.31 2.40
C MET A 232 26.62 -11.30 3.56
N LEU A 233 26.97 -11.68 4.79
CA LEU A 233 26.87 -10.78 5.96
C LEU A 233 27.72 -9.51 5.84
N LYS A 234 28.77 -9.52 5.01
CA LYS A 234 29.57 -8.32 4.67
C LYS A 234 28.81 -7.30 3.80
N GLY A 235 27.74 -7.72 3.12
CA GLY A 235 26.95 -6.89 2.21
C GLY A 235 25.86 -7.71 1.51
N THR A 236 24.68 -7.78 2.11
CA THR A 236 23.60 -8.73 1.79
C THR A 236 22.99 -8.58 0.39
N VAL A 237 23.06 -7.38 -0.18
CA VAL A 237 22.69 -7.09 -1.59
C VAL A 237 23.86 -7.37 -2.53
N TYR A 238 25.05 -6.88 -2.20
CA TYR A 238 26.22 -6.88 -3.07
C TYR A 238 26.81 -8.28 -3.31
N TYR A 239 26.75 -9.13 -2.30
CA TYR A 239 27.17 -10.54 -2.35
C TYR A 239 25.96 -11.49 -2.42
N ASN A 240 24.78 -11.00 -2.79
CA ASN A 240 23.58 -11.81 -2.91
C ASN A 240 23.72 -12.85 -4.04
N PRO A 241 23.52 -14.16 -3.80
CA PRO A 241 23.75 -15.18 -4.83
C PRO A 241 22.70 -15.17 -5.95
N VAL A 242 21.53 -14.56 -5.76
CA VAL A 242 20.47 -14.44 -6.77
C VAL A 242 20.69 -13.20 -7.65
N LEU A 243 21.09 -12.06 -7.06
CA LEU A 243 21.33 -10.81 -7.80
C LEU A 243 22.75 -10.73 -8.39
N ASN A 244 23.73 -11.32 -7.72
CA ASN A 244 25.17 -11.12 -7.94
C ASN A 244 25.94 -12.46 -7.82
N PRO A 245 25.61 -13.50 -8.62
CA PRO A 245 26.10 -14.87 -8.42
C PRO A 245 27.63 -14.99 -8.42
N GLU A 246 28.33 -14.28 -9.29
CA GLU A 246 29.81 -14.29 -9.37
C GLU A 246 30.44 -13.69 -8.09
N ARG A 247 30.00 -12.50 -7.68
CA ARG A 247 30.45 -11.84 -6.44
C ARG A 247 30.17 -12.70 -5.22
N ALA A 248 29.02 -13.39 -5.19
CA ALA A 248 28.66 -14.34 -4.13
C ALA A 248 29.60 -15.56 -4.12
N GLN A 249 29.93 -16.12 -5.29
CA GLN A 249 30.88 -17.23 -5.43
C GLN A 249 32.29 -16.86 -4.97
N ASP A 250 32.79 -15.68 -5.33
CA ASP A 250 34.11 -15.19 -4.88
C ASP A 250 34.15 -14.93 -3.37
N ARG A 251 33.07 -14.35 -2.82
CA ARG A 251 32.95 -14.10 -1.39
C ARG A 251 32.81 -15.40 -0.60
N ARG A 252 32.06 -16.37 -1.09
CA ARG A 252 32.00 -17.76 -0.59
C ARG A 252 33.38 -18.42 -0.60
N ASN A 253 34.12 -18.33 -1.72
CA ASN A 253 35.48 -18.86 -1.82
C ASN A 253 36.43 -18.17 -0.83
N THR A 254 36.25 -16.88 -0.57
CA THR A 254 36.98 -16.14 0.48
C THR A 254 36.68 -16.68 1.88
N VAL A 255 35.43 -17.03 2.19
CA VAL A 255 35.04 -17.67 3.47
C VAL A 255 35.66 -19.06 3.59
N LEU A 256 35.56 -19.90 2.56
CA LEU A 256 36.21 -21.21 2.51
C LEU A 256 37.74 -21.10 2.73
N ALA A 257 38.37 -20.04 2.22
CA ALA A 257 39.80 -19.80 2.42
C ALA A 257 40.15 -19.39 3.86
N GLN A 258 39.28 -18.64 4.55
CA GLN A 258 39.43 -18.42 5.99
C GLN A 258 39.24 -19.72 6.78
N MET A 259 38.24 -20.55 6.43
CA MET A 259 38.04 -21.86 7.07
C MET A 259 39.27 -22.77 6.93
N LYS A 260 39.85 -22.90 5.73
CA LYS A 260 41.15 -23.59 5.50
C LYS A 260 42.28 -23.00 6.36
N LYS A 261 42.38 -21.66 6.40
CA LYS A 261 43.40 -20.95 7.20
C LYS A 261 43.22 -21.08 8.72
N ARG A 262 42.03 -21.49 9.19
CA ARG A 262 41.71 -21.74 10.60
C ARG A 262 41.48 -23.23 10.90
N GLU A 263 42.00 -24.11 10.05
CA GLU A 263 41.98 -25.58 10.23
C GLU A 263 40.56 -26.17 10.35
N LYS A 264 39.54 -25.43 9.89
CA LYS A 264 38.13 -25.85 9.81
C LYS A 264 37.79 -26.60 8.52
N LEU A 265 38.72 -26.66 7.57
CA LEU A 265 38.66 -27.46 6.35
C LEU A 265 40.08 -27.93 6.01
N SER A 266 40.23 -29.18 5.58
CA SER A 266 41.51 -29.65 5.04
C SER A 266 41.84 -28.96 3.71
N ALA A 267 43.11 -28.99 3.31
CA ALA A 267 43.54 -28.43 2.02
C ALA A 267 42.79 -29.08 0.85
N ALA A 268 42.70 -30.42 0.84
CA ALA A 268 42.05 -31.21 -0.20
C ALA A 268 40.54 -30.97 -0.29
N GLU A 269 39.85 -30.78 0.84
CA GLU A 269 38.43 -30.40 0.84
C GLU A 269 38.23 -29.01 0.25
N TYR A 270 39.00 -28.01 0.66
CA TYR A 270 38.91 -26.67 0.09
C TYR A 270 39.13 -26.69 -1.43
N ASP A 271 40.19 -27.37 -1.91
CA ASP A 271 40.53 -27.43 -3.34
C ASP A 271 39.48 -28.22 -4.17
N LYS A 272 38.63 -29.02 -3.50
CA LYS A 272 37.43 -29.68 -4.06
C LYS A 272 36.18 -28.79 -3.99
N LEU A 273 35.98 -28.04 -2.90
CA LEU A 273 34.78 -27.23 -2.64
C LEU A 273 34.75 -25.94 -3.46
N ILE A 274 35.88 -25.25 -3.65
CA ILE A 274 35.93 -24.02 -4.48
C ILE A 274 35.52 -24.27 -5.94
N LYS A 275 35.74 -25.49 -6.44
CA LYS A 275 35.41 -25.94 -7.80
C LYS A 275 33.94 -26.33 -7.98
N ARG A 276 33.15 -26.44 -6.90
CA ARG A 276 31.74 -26.83 -6.98
C ARG A 276 30.88 -25.59 -7.29
N PRO A 277 29.97 -25.66 -8.28
CA PRO A 277 29.01 -24.58 -8.53
C PRO A 277 28.03 -24.46 -7.38
N LEU A 278 27.58 -23.24 -7.09
CA LEU A 278 26.48 -23.01 -6.17
C LEU A 278 25.16 -23.45 -6.82
N ARG A 279 24.40 -24.33 -6.17
CA ARG A 279 23.02 -24.64 -6.55
C ARG A 279 22.10 -23.90 -5.58
N ILE A 280 21.38 -22.90 -6.09
CA ILE A 280 20.42 -22.10 -5.33
C ILE A 280 19.03 -22.73 -5.57
N ARG A 281 18.23 -22.89 -4.52
CA ARG A 281 16.79 -23.13 -4.61
C ARG A 281 16.11 -21.92 -3.99
N PHE A 282 15.94 -20.88 -4.80
CA PHE A 282 15.44 -19.60 -4.32
C PHE A 282 13.92 -19.59 -4.30
N GLU A 283 13.34 -19.81 -3.12
CA GLU A 283 11.90 -19.72 -2.90
C GLU A 283 11.60 -18.62 -1.88
N ARG A 284 10.91 -17.58 -2.34
CA ARG A 284 10.42 -16.51 -1.46
C ARG A 284 9.36 -17.10 -0.53
N GLN A 285 9.74 -17.24 0.74
CA GLN A 285 8.87 -17.72 1.80
C GLN A 285 7.60 -16.87 1.86
N ALA A 286 6.44 -17.51 1.76
CA ALA A 286 5.17 -16.81 1.60
C ALA A 286 4.82 -16.00 2.86
N GLU A 287 4.41 -14.74 2.67
CA GLU A 287 3.82 -13.94 3.75
C GLU A 287 2.51 -14.64 4.20
N VAL A 288 2.39 -14.95 5.50
CA VAL A 288 1.12 -15.44 6.07
C VAL A 288 0.15 -14.28 6.14
N ASN A 289 -0.57 -14.09 5.04
CA ASN A 289 -1.48 -12.97 4.83
C ASN A 289 -2.74 -13.14 5.68
N GLY A 290 -3.03 -12.15 6.52
CA GLY A 290 -4.31 -12.07 7.22
C GLY A 290 -5.46 -11.66 6.31
N LEU A 291 -6.62 -11.32 6.89
CA LEU A 291 -7.84 -11.02 6.14
C LEU A 291 -7.74 -9.76 5.24
N ALA A 292 -6.83 -8.81 5.51
CA ALA A 292 -6.72 -7.54 4.77
C ALA A 292 -5.25 -7.12 4.48
N PRO A 293 -4.49 -7.89 3.68
CA PRO A 293 -3.04 -7.69 3.52
C PRO A 293 -2.70 -6.40 2.77
N HIS A 294 -3.50 -6.04 1.75
CA HIS A 294 -3.37 -4.78 1.02
C HIS A 294 -3.47 -3.57 1.95
N LEU A 295 -4.52 -3.55 2.79
CA LEU A 295 -4.73 -2.50 3.78
C LEU A 295 -3.58 -2.45 4.79
N ALA A 296 -3.09 -3.61 5.22
CA ALA A 296 -1.97 -3.69 6.16
C ALA A 296 -0.70 -3.05 5.57
N GLN A 297 -0.34 -3.35 4.32
CA GLN A 297 0.81 -2.70 3.66
C GLN A 297 0.58 -1.20 3.42
N GLN A 298 -0.64 -0.78 3.08
CA GLN A 298 -1.00 0.63 2.88
C GLN A 298 -0.86 1.45 4.19
N LEU A 299 -1.28 0.88 5.32
CA LEU A 299 -1.10 1.46 6.67
C LEU A 299 0.34 1.36 7.17
N ARG A 300 1.14 0.39 6.69
CA ARG A 300 2.45 0.05 7.25
C ARG A 300 3.38 1.25 7.37
N ARG A 301 3.45 2.10 6.34
CA ARG A 301 4.28 3.32 6.39
C ARG A 301 3.78 4.28 7.46
N GLN A 302 2.49 4.59 7.49
CA GLN A 302 1.89 5.49 8.48
C GLN A 302 2.13 4.99 9.91
N LEU A 303 2.08 3.68 10.13
CA LEU A 303 2.30 3.05 11.42
C LEU A 303 3.78 3.00 11.84
N ILE A 304 4.73 2.86 10.90
CA ILE A 304 6.16 3.06 11.18
C ILE A 304 6.42 4.52 11.50
N ASP A 305 5.99 5.44 10.62
CA ASP A 305 6.15 6.88 10.77
C ASP A 305 5.48 7.38 12.08
N TRP A 306 4.48 6.68 12.62
CA TRP A 306 3.88 6.89 13.95
C TRP A 306 4.73 6.31 15.09
N ALA A 307 5.09 5.02 15.02
CA ALA A 307 5.80 4.34 16.09
C ALA A 307 7.18 4.98 16.34
N ASP A 308 7.91 5.32 15.28
CA ASP A 308 9.20 6.00 15.32
C ASP A 308 9.12 7.39 16.01
N ARG A 309 7.96 8.06 16.03
CA ARG A 309 7.76 9.34 16.75
C ARG A 309 7.45 9.14 18.23
N GLU A 310 6.57 8.19 18.53
CA GLU A 310 6.11 7.92 19.91
C GLU A 310 7.10 7.04 20.70
N GLY A 311 8.21 6.62 20.09
CA GLY A 311 9.27 5.85 20.73
C GLY A 311 9.00 4.35 20.82
N TYR A 312 8.13 3.83 19.95
CA TYR A 312 7.74 2.42 19.86
C TYR A 312 8.29 1.76 18.59
N SER A 313 8.40 0.45 18.60
CA SER A 313 8.69 -0.39 17.43
C SER A 313 7.45 -1.18 17.01
N LEU A 314 7.01 -0.95 15.77
CA LEU A 314 5.89 -1.66 15.13
C LEU A 314 6.10 -3.19 15.07
N TYR A 315 7.31 -3.68 15.28
CA TYR A 315 7.69 -5.08 15.04
C TYR A 315 8.03 -5.89 16.30
N SER A 316 8.16 -5.25 17.47
CA SER A 316 8.62 -5.91 18.71
C SER A 316 7.79 -5.61 19.95
N ASP A 317 7.01 -4.52 19.97
CA ASP A 317 6.47 -3.96 21.22
C ASP A 317 5.02 -4.38 21.51
N GLY A 318 4.46 -5.27 20.69
CA GLY A 318 3.13 -5.87 20.88
C GLY A 318 1.96 -4.91 20.74
N LEU A 319 2.12 -3.83 19.96
CA LEU A 319 1.07 -2.83 19.72
C LEU A 319 -0.19 -3.46 19.12
N VAL A 320 -1.36 -3.01 19.55
CA VAL A 320 -2.66 -3.42 18.97
C VAL A 320 -3.29 -2.23 18.25
N ILE A 321 -3.31 -2.29 16.93
CA ILE A 321 -3.90 -1.28 16.05
C ILE A 321 -5.35 -1.67 15.78
N ARG A 322 -6.30 -0.98 16.41
CA ARG A 322 -7.73 -1.18 16.18
C ARG A 322 -8.17 -0.40 14.94
N THR A 323 -8.99 -1.06 14.12
CA THR A 323 -9.50 -0.51 12.87
C THR A 323 -11.03 -0.50 12.81
N THR A 324 -11.54 0.29 11.88
CA THR A 324 -12.96 0.36 11.51
C THR A 324 -13.46 -0.90 10.79
N VAL A 325 -12.56 -1.58 10.06
CA VAL A 325 -12.87 -2.72 9.19
C VAL A 325 -13.64 -3.80 9.94
N ASN A 326 -14.74 -4.26 9.37
CA ASN A 326 -15.54 -5.35 9.92
C ASN A 326 -15.02 -6.68 9.36
N GLY A 327 -14.48 -7.55 10.21
CA GLY A 327 -13.79 -8.77 9.79
C GLY A 327 -14.71 -9.78 9.09
N LYS A 328 -16.01 -9.81 9.41
CA LYS A 328 -17.01 -10.60 8.68
C LYS A 328 -17.29 -10.03 7.30
N LEU A 329 -17.43 -8.71 7.16
CA LEU A 329 -17.63 -8.07 5.86
C LEU A 329 -16.38 -8.19 4.97
N GLN A 330 -15.19 -8.06 5.54
CA GLN A 330 -13.90 -8.30 4.88
C GLN A 330 -13.81 -9.73 4.33
N GLU A 331 -14.23 -10.73 5.12
CA GLU A 331 -14.28 -12.12 4.68
C GLU A 331 -15.30 -12.36 3.55
N MET A 332 -16.49 -11.76 3.64
CA MET A 332 -17.50 -11.78 2.56
C MET A 332 -16.95 -11.14 1.27
N ALA A 333 -16.22 -10.02 1.39
CA ALA A 333 -15.60 -9.33 0.27
C ALA A 333 -14.51 -10.18 -0.41
N ASN A 334 -13.59 -10.77 0.37
CA ASN A 334 -12.58 -11.70 -0.13
C ASN A 334 -13.24 -12.87 -0.89
N GLN A 335 -14.25 -13.51 -0.31
CA GLN A 335 -14.97 -14.63 -0.94
C GLN A 335 -15.71 -14.21 -2.24
N ALA A 336 -16.29 -13.01 -2.28
CA ALA A 336 -16.98 -12.50 -3.47
C ALA A 336 -16.00 -12.17 -4.61
N VAL A 337 -14.91 -11.48 -4.30
CA VAL A 337 -13.82 -11.14 -5.23
C VAL A 337 -13.17 -12.41 -5.78
N GLU A 338 -12.84 -13.38 -4.93
CA GLU A 338 -12.20 -14.63 -5.35
C GLU A 338 -13.12 -15.45 -6.27
N LYS A 339 -14.39 -15.64 -5.88
CA LYS A 339 -15.37 -16.44 -6.63
C LYS A 339 -15.71 -15.85 -7.99
N GLN A 340 -16.05 -14.56 -8.05
CA GLN A 340 -16.35 -13.89 -9.31
C GLN A 340 -15.09 -13.80 -10.20
N GLY A 341 -13.94 -13.52 -9.58
CA GLY A 341 -12.65 -13.53 -10.27
C GLY A 341 -12.30 -14.88 -10.89
N LYS A 342 -12.53 -16.01 -10.18
CA LYS A 342 -12.38 -17.37 -10.73
C LYS A 342 -13.30 -17.61 -11.94
N ALA A 343 -14.56 -17.20 -11.87
CA ALA A 343 -15.52 -17.34 -12.97
C ALA A 343 -15.12 -16.54 -14.21
N LEU A 344 -14.76 -15.27 -14.05
CA LEU A 344 -14.33 -14.40 -15.15
C LEU A 344 -12.93 -14.78 -15.68
N GLN A 345 -12.02 -15.32 -14.86
CA GLN A 345 -10.76 -15.88 -15.34
C GLN A 345 -10.99 -17.06 -16.30
N ALA A 346 -12.02 -17.89 -16.07
CA ALA A 346 -12.38 -18.96 -17.00
C ALA A 346 -12.91 -18.42 -18.35
N VAL A 347 -13.49 -17.21 -18.38
CA VAL A 347 -13.82 -16.50 -19.62
C VAL A 347 -12.55 -15.97 -20.29
N ALA A 348 -11.72 -15.22 -19.55
CA ALA A 348 -10.46 -14.66 -20.05
C ALA A 348 -9.54 -15.75 -20.65
N ASN A 349 -9.39 -16.88 -19.95
CA ASN A 349 -8.59 -18.02 -20.41
C ASN A 349 -9.09 -18.58 -21.75
N LYS A 350 -10.41 -18.62 -21.99
CA LYS A 350 -11.00 -19.08 -23.26
C LYS A 350 -10.80 -18.05 -24.37
N VAL A 351 -11.08 -16.77 -24.11
CA VAL A 351 -11.01 -15.73 -25.15
C VAL A 351 -9.58 -15.43 -25.58
N TRP A 352 -8.61 -15.53 -24.65
CA TRP A 352 -7.19 -15.42 -24.96
C TRP A 352 -6.53 -16.77 -25.35
N ALA A 353 -7.27 -17.88 -25.40
CA ALA A 353 -6.73 -19.18 -25.81
C ALA A 353 -6.15 -19.20 -27.25
N PRO A 354 -6.85 -18.70 -28.29
CA PRO A 354 -6.48 -18.95 -29.69
C PRO A 354 -5.14 -18.32 -30.11
N GLN A 355 -4.41 -18.98 -31.00
CA GLN A 355 -3.17 -18.46 -31.62
C GLN A 355 -3.38 -17.21 -32.49
N SER A 356 -4.61 -16.98 -32.98
CA SER A 356 -5.01 -15.73 -33.66
C SER A 356 -5.10 -14.52 -32.71
N VAL A 357 -5.19 -14.76 -31.40
CA VAL A 357 -5.25 -13.74 -30.35
C VAL A 357 -3.91 -13.66 -29.61
N TRP A 358 -3.40 -14.79 -29.15
CA TRP A 358 -2.10 -14.93 -28.48
C TRP A 358 -1.18 -15.86 -29.29
N GLY A 359 -0.48 -15.28 -30.26
CA GLY A 359 0.49 -15.96 -31.11
C GLY A 359 1.59 -15.00 -31.60
N THR A 360 2.68 -15.55 -32.15
CA THR A 360 3.94 -14.82 -32.38
C THR A 360 3.84 -13.67 -33.39
N LYS A 361 2.83 -13.69 -34.26
CA LYS A 361 2.54 -12.62 -35.25
C LYS A 361 1.65 -11.50 -34.70
N SER A 362 1.14 -11.61 -33.47
CA SER A 362 0.30 -10.56 -32.85
C SER A 362 1.18 -9.39 -32.41
N ALA A 363 0.98 -8.20 -33.00
CA ALA A 363 1.75 -7.01 -32.68
C ALA A 363 1.69 -6.63 -31.18
N LEU A 364 0.54 -6.87 -30.53
CA LEU A 364 0.41 -6.72 -29.08
C LEU A 364 1.32 -7.70 -28.34
N VAL A 365 1.31 -8.99 -28.69
CA VAL A 365 2.17 -10.00 -28.06
C VAL A 365 3.64 -9.66 -28.25
N GLN A 366 4.07 -9.28 -29.46
CA GLN A 366 5.46 -8.85 -29.70
C GLN A 366 5.86 -7.63 -28.86
N LYS A 367 4.95 -6.66 -28.67
CA LYS A 367 5.19 -5.52 -27.78
C LYS A 367 5.31 -5.97 -26.31
N LEU A 368 4.44 -6.88 -25.84
CA LEU A 368 4.51 -7.45 -24.49
C LEU A 368 5.77 -8.29 -24.24
N VAL A 369 6.36 -8.89 -25.28
CA VAL A 369 7.68 -9.56 -25.19
C VAL A 369 8.81 -8.53 -25.09
N ARG A 370 8.81 -7.47 -25.92
CA ARG A 370 9.81 -6.38 -25.82
C ARG A 370 9.76 -5.65 -24.47
N GLU A 371 8.60 -5.61 -23.82
CA GLU A 371 8.39 -5.06 -22.46
C GLU A 371 8.66 -6.07 -21.32
N SER A 372 9.23 -7.25 -21.62
CA SER A 372 9.57 -8.24 -20.59
C SER A 372 10.98 -8.04 -20.04
N SER A 373 11.17 -8.30 -18.74
CA SER A 373 12.50 -8.21 -18.12
C SER A 373 13.49 -9.24 -18.68
N GLN A 374 13.00 -10.34 -19.28
CA GLN A 374 13.83 -11.31 -20.02
C GLN A 374 14.39 -10.71 -21.32
N TYR A 375 13.60 -9.90 -22.03
CA TYR A 375 14.04 -9.18 -23.23
C TYR A 375 15.06 -8.09 -22.86
N GLU A 376 14.71 -7.25 -21.87
CA GLU A 376 15.57 -6.20 -21.34
C GLU A 376 16.94 -6.75 -20.88
N GLN A 377 16.96 -7.83 -20.10
CA GLN A 377 18.20 -8.46 -19.62
C GLN A 377 19.02 -9.16 -20.71
N ALA A 378 18.42 -9.54 -21.85
CA ALA A 378 19.12 -10.16 -22.96
C ALA A 378 19.73 -9.09 -23.89
N VAL A 379 18.98 -8.04 -24.22
CA VAL A 379 19.52 -6.88 -24.96
C VAL A 379 20.58 -6.15 -24.15
N GLY A 380 20.35 -5.96 -22.83
CA GLY A 380 21.34 -5.37 -21.91
C GLY A 380 22.62 -6.19 -21.70
N LYS A 381 22.71 -7.41 -22.24
CA LYS A 381 23.92 -8.23 -22.31
C LYS A 381 24.60 -8.19 -23.68
N GLY A 382 24.15 -7.33 -24.60
CA GLY A 382 24.65 -7.24 -25.97
C GLY A 382 23.99 -8.23 -26.94
N GLY A 383 22.80 -8.76 -26.64
CA GLY A 383 22.03 -9.57 -27.58
C GLY A 383 21.28 -8.71 -28.60
N GLU A 384 21.33 -9.07 -29.88
CA GLU A 384 20.69 -8.32 -30.96
C GLU A 384 19.15 -8.25 -30.79
N PRO A 385 18.52 -7.06 -30.81
CA PRO A 385 17.12 -6.87 -30.40
C PRO A 385 16.10 -7.78 -31.09
N ASP A 386 16.20 -7.99 -32.41
CA ASP A 386 15.25 -8.83 -33.13
C ASP A 386 15.56 -10.34 -33.02
N GLU A 387 16.82 -10.73 -32.80
CA GLU A 387 17.15 -12.12 -32.46
C GLU A 387 16.64 -12.49 -31.06
N VAL A 388 16.85 -11.61 -30.08
CA VAL A 388 16.30 -11.76 -28.71
C VAL A 388 14.78 -11.85 -28.76
N LEU A 389 14.11 -11.00 -29.56
CA LEU A 389 12.67 -11.08 -29.75
C LEU A 389 12.23 -12.43 -30.32
N LYS A 390 12.86 -12.88 -31.43
CA LYS A 390 12.55 -14.14 -32.08
C LYS A 390 12.71 -15.32 -31.12
N ASN A 391 13.85 -15.39 -30.43
CA ASN A 391 14.17 -16.46 -29.48
C ASN A 391 13.18 -16.53 -28.31
N LEU A 392 12.66 -15.38 -27.85
CA LEU A 392 11.62 -15.34 -26.82
C LEU A 392 10.22 -15.69 -27.37
N LEU A 393 9.88 -15.28 -28.59
CA LEU A 393 8.62 -15.66 -29.24
C LEU A 393 8.52 -17.16 -29.57
N GLU A 394 9.65 -17.80 -29.87
CA GLU A 394 9.75 -19.25 -30.13
C GLU A 394 9.80 -20.08 -28.83
N ASN A 395 10.05 -19.46 -27.67
CA ASN A 395 10.10 -20.12 -26.37
C ASN A 395 8.69 -20.34 -25.77
N SER A 396 8.18 -21.58 -25.86
CA SER A 396 6.86 -21.98 -25.35
C SER A 396 6.62 -21.65 -23.88
N ASP A 397 7.62 -21.85 -23.04
CA ASP A 397 7.49 -21.77 -21.58
C ASP A 397 7.47 -20.31 -21.11
N PHE A 398 8.30 -19.47 -21.72
CA PHE A 398 8.25 -18.02 -21.54
C PHE A 398 6.92 -17.46 -22.07
N MET A 399 6.51 -17.84 -23.28
CA MET A 399 5.24 -17.38 -23.87
C MET A 399 4.01 -17.83 -23.07
N GLY A 400 4.04 -19.02 -22.47
CA GLY A 400 3.03 -19.52 -21.56
C GLY A 400 2.97 -18.75 -20.24
N LYS A 401 4.12 -18.48 -19.62
CA LYS A 401 4.22 -17.68 -18.38
C LYS A 401 3.80 -16.23 -18.61
N LEU A 402 4.27 -15.58 -19.68
CA LEU A 402 3.89 -14.22 -20.08
C LEU A 402 2.38 -14.12 -20.32
N LYS A 403 1.77 -15.13 -20.95
CA LYS A 403 0.31 -15.23 -21.11
C LYS A 403 -0.39 -15.27 -19.77
N GLN A 404 -0.04 -16.22 -18.90
CA GLN A 404 -0.65 -16.36 -17.57
C GLN A 404 -0.47 -15.10 -16.69
N GLN A 405 0.62 -14.35 -16.87
CA GLN A 405 0.86 -13.08 -16.18
C GLN A 405 0.01 -11.94 -16.75
N LYS A 406 0.05 -11.72 -18.08
CA LYS A 406 -0.64 -10.58 -18.72
C LYS A 406 -2.16 -10.78 -18.84
N THR A 407 -2.64 -12.01 -19.02
CA THR A 407 -4.09 -12.32 -19.04
C THR A 407 -4.62 -12.78 -17.68
N ARG A 408 -3.94 -12.40 -16.58
CA ARG A 408 -4.47 -12.49 -15.22
C ARG A 408 -5.49 -11.38 -15.00
N LEU A 409 -6.75 -11.76 -14.88
CA LEU A 409 -7.81 -10.82 -14.51
C LEU A 409 -7.65 -10.46 -13.04
N GLN A 410 -7.73 -9.17 -12.69
CA GLN A 410 -7.80 -8.70 -11.33
C GLN A 410 -9.15 -8.07 -11.00
N ALA A 411 -9.39 -7.93 -9.71
CA ALA A 411 -10.57 -7.27 -9.17
C ALA A 411 -10.20 -6.61 -7.83
N GLY A 412 -10.77 -5.43 -7.59
CA GLY A 412 -10.66 -4.70 -6.34
C GLY A 412 -12.04 -4.44 -5.75
N PHE A 413 -12.14 -4.38 -4.42
CA PHE A 413 -13.37 -4.07 -3.69
C PHE A 413 -13.08 -3.15 -2.50
N LEU A 414 -13.94 -2.17 -2.28
CA LEU A 414 -13.91 -1.28 -1.13
C LEU A 414 -15.33 -1.04 -0.62
N ALA A 415 -15.50 -1.05 0.70
CA ALA A 415 -16.70 -0.60 1.38
C ALA A 415 -16.37 0.39 2.51
N LEU A 416 -17.23 1.39 2.70
CA LEU A 416 -17.21 2.34 3.80
C LEU A 416 -18.61 2.66 4.30
N ASP A 417 -18.75 3.16 5.52
CA ASP A 417 -19.99 3.72 6.04
C ASP A 417 -20.08 5.21 5.63
N PRO A 418 -21.14 5.63 4.91
CA PRO A 418 -21.27 7.03 4.49
C PRO A 418 -21.53 8.00 5.65
N ARG A 419 -21.90 7.52 6.84
CA ARG A 419 -22.33 8.37 7.97
C ARG A 419 -21.17 8.99 8.74
N ASP A 420 -20.03 8.31 8.78
CA ASP A 420 -18.81 8.74 9.48
C ASP A 420 -17.52 8.63 8.63
N GLY A 421 -17.61 8.07 7.42
CA GLY A 421 -16.48 7.88 6.50
C GLY A 421 -15.59 6.68 6.86
N THR A 422 -16.02 5.81 7.77
CA THR A 422 -15.18 4.69 8.23
C THR A 422 -15.11 3.55 7.21
N VAL A 423 -13.91 3.02 6.95
CA VAL A 423 -13.69 1.92 6.00
C VAL A 423 -14.12 0.59 6.61
N LEU A 424 -15.07 -0.10 5.98
CA LEU A 424 -15.65 -1.34 6.48
C LEU A 424 -15.00 -2.60 5.89
N ALA A 425 -14.47 -2.55 4.67
CA ALA A 425 -13.72 -3.66 4.03
C ALA A 425 -12.87 -3.17 2.85
N TRP A 426 -11.70 -3.78 2.63
CA TRP A 426 -10.70 -3.38 1.63
C TRP A 426 -10.01 -4.60 1.00
N VAL A 427 -10.15 -4.79 -0.32
CA VAL A 427 -9.57 -5.91 -1.08
C VAL A 427 -8.90 -5.37 -2.34
N GLY A 428 -7.57 -5.34 -2.36
CA GLY A 428 -6.77 -4.76 -3.46
C GLY A 428 -6.53 -5.68 -4.66
N SER A 429 -6.67 -7.00 -4.51
CA SER A 429 -6.49 -7.96 -5.59
C SER A 429 -7.20 -9.28 -5.26
N ARG A 430 -7.31 -10.20 -6.23
CA ARG A 430 -7.92 -11.53 -6.02
C ARG A 430 -7.08 -12.49 -5.17
N ASP A 431 -5.77 -12.28 -5.14
CA ASP A 431 -4.80 -13.12 -4.44
C ASP A 431 -3.52 -12.29 -4.27
N TYR A 432 -3.33 -11.75 -3.06
CA TYR A 432 -2.19 -10.91 -2.72
C TYR A 432 -0.83 -11.64 -2.86
N ALA A 433 -0.79 -12.96 -2.64
CA ALA A 433 0.45 -13.74 -2.75
C ALA A 433 0.90 -13.94 -4.20
N GLN A 434 -0.05 -13.96 -5.15
CA GLN A 434 0.24 -13.97 -6.59
C GLN A 434 0.34 -12.57 -7.20
N ASP A 435 -0.31 -11.57 -6.62
CA ASP A 435 -0.30 -10.18 -7.08
C ASP A 435 -0.66 -9.20 -5.94
N PRO A 436 0.34 -8.55 -5.30
CA PRO A 436 0.13 -7.64 -4.19
C PRO A 436 -0.23 -6.20 -4.62
N PHE A 437 -0.45 -5.95 -5.92
CA PHE A 437 -0.77 -4.60 -6.41
C PHE A 437 -2.18 -4.17 -6.01
N ASP A 438 -2.30 -3.07 -5.28
CA ASP A 438 -3.57 -2.62 -4.70
C ASP A 438 -4.44 -1.83 -5.70
N HIS A 439 -5.48 -2.48 -6.21
CA HIS A 439 -6.45 -1.90 -7.12
C HIS A 439 -7.48 -0.97 -6.44
N VAL A 440 -7.46 -0.83 -5.10
CA VAL A 440 -8.27 0.16 -4.39
C VAL A 440 -7.63 1.55 -4.44
N GLN A 441 -6.32 1.66 -4.18
CA GLN A 441 -5.60 2.92 -3.95
C GLN A 441 -4.46 3.20 -4.96
N ALA A 442 -3.76 2.18 -5.46
CA ALA A 442 -2.64 2.39 -6.38
C ALA A 442 -3.08 2.46 -7.84
N ALA A 443 -4.00 1.57 -8.25
CA ALA A 443 -4.55 1.57 -9.61
C ALA A 443 -5.39 2.82 -9.89
N ARG A 444 -5.00 3.57 -10.93
CA ARG A 444 -5.83 4.61 -11.56
C ARG A 444 -6.40 4.07 -12.85
N ARG A 445 -7.72 4.03 -12.97
CA ARG A 445 -8.47 3.39 -14.07
C ARG A 445 -9.61 4.26 -14.54
N GLN A 446 -10.01 4.15 -15.80
CA GLN A 446 -11.09 4.97 -16.32
C GLN A 446 -12.41 4.53 -15.66
N PRO A 447 -13.11 5.41 -14.91
CA PRO A 447 -14.36 5.05 -14.24
C PRO A 447 -15.51 4.77 -15.23
N GLY A 448 -15.38 5.26 -16.47
CA GLY A 448 -16.43 5.13 -17.46
C GLY A 448 -17.74 5.76 -16.97
N SER A 449 -18.85 5.06 -17.20
CA SER A 449 -20.17 5.52 -16.77
C SER A 449 -20.41 5.62 -15.25
N THR A 450 -19.47 5.28 -14.35
CA THR A 450 -19.58 5.66 -12.92
C THR A 450 -19.19 7.12 -12.65
N PHE A 451 -18.62 7.85 -13.61
CA PHE A 451 -18.36 9.29 -13.48
C PHE A 451 -19.62 10.15 -13.70
N LYS A 452 -20.65 9.60 -14.35
CA LYS A 452 -21.87 10.34 -14.72
C LYS A 452 -22.57 11.07 -13.57
N PRO A 453 -22.67 10.53 -12.33
CA PRO A 453 -23.26 11.25 -11.21
C PRO A 453 -22.68 12.63 -10.91
N PHE A 454 -21.40 12.90 -11.21
CA PHE A 454 -20.85 14.26 -11.09
C PHE A 454 -21.45 15.23 -12.12
N VAL A 455 -21.71 14.75 -13.34
CA VAL A 455 -22.31 15.53 -14.44
C VAL A 455 -23.75 15.92 -14.08
N TYR A 456 -24.56 14.95 -13.64
CA TYR A 456 -25.94 15.18 -13.24
C TYR A 456 -26.03 15.95 -11.91
N GLY A 457 -25.17 15.67 -10.93
CA GLY A 457 -25.11 16.42 -9.68
C GLY A 457 -24.76 17.90 -9.88
N ALA A 458 -23.85 18.22 -10.80
CA ALA A 458 -23.53 19.59 -11.16
C ALA A 458 -24.65 20.28 -11.98
N ALA A 459 -25.45 19.51 -12.74
CA ALA A 459 -26.65 20.02 -13.40
C ALA A 459 -27.77 20.35 -12.39
N PHE A 460 -27.99 19.47 -11.40
CA PHE A 460 -28.96 19.70 -10.33
C PHE A 460 -28.52 20.85 -9.41
N ALA A 461 -27.22 20.99 -9.14
CA ALA A 461 -26.66 22.18 -8.49
C ALA A 461 -26.81 23.49 -9.31
N LYS A 462 -26.99 23.39 -10.64
CA LYS A 462 -27.34 24.51 -11.53
C LYS A 462 -28.87 24.76 -11.61
N GLY A 463 -29.69 23.92 -10.96
CA GLY A 463 -31.15 24.06 -10.93
C GLY A 463 -31.91 23.35 -12.05
N LEU A 464 -31.26 22.48 -12.84
CA LEU A 464 -31.98 21.52 -13.69
C LEU A 464 -32.58 20.42 -12.79
N LYS A 465 -33.69 19.81 -13.20
CA LYS A 465 -34.42 18.81 -12.39
C LYS A 465 -34.31 17.41 -12.98
N PRO A 466 -34.43 16.34 -12.16
CA PRO A 466 -34.49 14.96 -12.67
C PRO A 466 -35.61 14.69 -13.69
N SER A 467 -36.67 15.51 -13.67
CA SER A 467 -37.81 15.46 -14.60
C SER A 467 -37.57 16.16 -15.95
N ASP A 468 -36.56 17.02 -16.05
CA ASP A 468 -36.31 17.79 -17.28
C ASP A 468 -35.91 16.83 -18.41
N THR A 469 -36.27 17.17 -19.65
CA THR A 469 -36.07 16.27 -20.80
C THR A 469 -35.13 16.84 -21.84
N PHE A 470 -34.24 15.99 -22.37
CA PHE A 470 -33.44 16.23 -23.57
C PHE A 470 -33.79 15.21 -24.66
N MET A 471 -33.49 15.55 -25.92
CA MET A 471 -33.77 14.67 -27.06
C MET A 471 -32.68 13.62 -27.20
N ASP A 472 -33.05 12.34 -27.28
CA ASP A 472 -32.10 11.24 -27.52
C ASP A 472 -31.77 11.11 -29.00
N GLU A 473 -30.96 12.04 -29.51
CA GLU A 473 -30.50 12.16 -30.90
C GLU A 473 -28.97 12.41 -30.98
N PRO A 474 -28.31 12.14 -32.12
CA PRO A 474 -26.85 12.31 -32.24
C PRO A 474 -26.36 13.74 -31.94
N VAL A 475 -25.30 13.86 -31.12
CA VAL A 475 -24.75 15.14 -30.68
C VAL A 475 -23.35 15.35 -31.27
N GLU A 476 -23.05 16.57 -31.70
CA GLU A 476 -21.73 16.99 -32.17
C GLU A 476 -21.18 18.10 -31.28
N ILE A 477 -20.05 17.84 -30.61
CA ILE A 477 -19.44 18.76 -29.64
C ILE A 477 -18.07 19.22 -30.16
N PRO A 478 -17.93 20.50 -30.56
CA PRO A 478 -16.62 21.06 -30.89
C PRO A 478 -15.67 21.01 -29.68
N ILE A 479 -14.46 20.52 -29.90
CA ILE A 479 -13.37 20.48 -28.91
C ILE A 479 -12.10 21.12 -29.49
N ASP A 480 -11.11 21.38 -28.64
CA ASP A 480 -9.81 21.93 -29.04
C ASP A 480 -9.93 23.22 -29.88
N GLY A 481 -10.68 24.20 -29.36
CA GLY A 481 -10.97 25.46 -30.06
C GLY A 481 -11.83 25.33 -31.31
N GLY A 482 -12.48 24.17 -31.52
CA GLY A 482 -13.23 23.84 -32.73
C GLY A 482 -12.43 23.10 -33.79
N ARG A 483 -11.16 22.75 -33.52
CA ARG A 483 -10.30 22.00 -34.47
C ARG A 483 -10.68 20.53 -34.61
N GLN A 484 -11.45 19.99 -33.66
CA GLN A 484 -11.98 18.62 -33.71
C GLN A 484 -13.44 18.60 -33.23
N VAL A 485 -14.19 17.56 -33.58
CA VAL A 485 -15.58 17.37 -33.15
C VAL A 485 -15.71 16.00 -32.48
N TRP A 486 -16.11 16.00 -31.22
CA TRP A 486 -16.44 14.79 -30.47
C TRP A 486 -17.91 14.40 -30.72
N LYS A 487 -18.13 13.14 -31.10
CA LYS A 487 -19.46 12.58 -31.40
C LYS A 487 -19.72 11.36 -30.50
N PRO A 488 -20.28 11.54 -29.29
CA PRO A 488 -20.54 10.44 -28.37
C PRO A 488 -21.66 9.53 -28.89
N THR A 489 -21.44 8.22 -28.82
CA THR A 489 -22.40 7.17 -29.20
C THR A 489 -22.84 6.36 -28.00
N ASP A 490 -23.99 5.70 -28.11
CA ASP A 490 -24.53 4.76 -27.12
C ASP A 490 -24.44 3.30 -27.64
N ASP A 491 -24.52 2.33 -26.72
CA ASP A 491 -24.56 0.89 -27.05
C ASP A 491 -25.80 0.51 -27.87
N SER A 492 -26.84 1.36 -27.84
CA SER A 492 -28.06 1.27 -28.63
C SER A 492 -28.27 2.53 -29.46
N ALA A 493 -29.01 2.37 -30.58
CA ALA A 493 -29.36 3.50 -31.44
C ALA A 493 -30.11 4.60 -30.65
N PRO A 494 -29.98 5.88 -31.06
CA PRO A 494 -30.77 6.96 -30.49
C PRO A 494 -32.27 6.66 -30.67
N SER A 495 -33.07 6.92 -29.64
CA SER A 495 -34.52 6.68 -29.67
C SER A 495 -35.32 7.79 -30.36
N TYR A 496 -34.68 8.95 -30.64
CA TYR A 496 -35.30 10.13 -31.23
C TYR A 496 -36.59 10.56 -30.50
N ALA A 497 -36.54 10.46 -29.17
CA ALA A 497 -37.63 10.82 -28.27
C ALA A 497 -37.09 11.65 -27.09
N PRO A 498 -37.93 12.50 -26.45
CA PRO A 498 -37.58 13.17 -25.21
C PRO A 498 -37.36 12.16 -24.08
N MET A 499 -36.21 12.24 -23.41
CA MET A 499 -35.82 11.38 -22.30
C MET A 499 -35.54 12.25 -21.06
N THR A 500 -36.06 11.86 -19.89
CA THR A 500 -35.81 12.62 -18.65
C THR A 500 -34.35 12.49 -18.22
N LEU A 501 -33.81 13.47 -17.50
CA LEU A 501 -32.47 13.38 -16.91
C LEU A 501 -32.35 12.17 -15.95
N SER A 502 -33.43 11.80 -15.26
CA SER A 502 -33.48 10.59 -14.44
C SER A 502 -33.35 9.30 -15.26
N ASP A 503 -33.95 9.24 -16.45
CA ASP A 503 -33.85 8.11 -17.38
C ASP A 503 -32.48 8.06 -18.06
N GLY A 504 -31.94 9.21 -18.48
CA GLY A 504 -30.59 9.33 -19.04
C GLY A 504 -29.52 8.79 -18.09
N LEU A 505 -29.65 9.04 -16.79
CA LEU A 505 -28.77 8.46 -15.77
C LEU A 505 -29.08 6.97 -15.48
N ALA A 506 -30.36 6.58 -15.40
CA ALA A 506 -30.80 5.21 -15.12
C ALA A 506 -30.36 4.20 -16.22
N TYR A 507 -30.63 4.54 -17.48
CA TYR A 507 -30.21 3.77 -18.66
C TYR A 507 -28.77 4.09 -19.10
N SER A 508 -28.09 4.98 -18.38
CA SER A 508 -26.67 5.28 -18.58
C SER A 508 -26.31 5.88 -19.96
N LYS A 509 -27.23 6.60 -20.60
CA LYS A 509 -27.10 7.11 -21.97
C LYS A 509 -25.94 8.11 -22.10
N ASN A 510 -25.03 7.87 -23.04
CA ASN A 510 -23.88 8.72 -23.37
C ASN A 510 -24.34 10.01 -24.04
N ILE A 511 -25.27 9.92 -25.00
CA ILE A 511 -25.84 11.04 -25.75
C ILE A 511 -26.42 12.11 -24.80
N ILE A 512 -27.37 11.72 -23.94
CA ILE A 512 -28.02 12.64 -22.99
C ILE A 512 -26.98 13.23 -22.03
N THR A 513 -26.05 12.42 -21.52
CA THR A 513 -25.02 12.90 -20.57
C THR A 513 -24.07 13.92 -21.20
N ALA A 514 -23.79 13.82 -22.51
CA ALA A 514 -22.99 14.79 -23.23
C ALA A 514 -23.72 16.15 -23.39
N GLN A 515 -25.03 16.15 -23.60
CA GLN A 515 -25.84 17.37 -23.60
C GLN A 515 -25.88 18.03 -22.21
N VAL A 516 -26.00 17.24 -21.14
CA VAL A 516 -25.88 17.74 -19.75
C VAL A 516 -24.50 18.36 -19.52
N MET A 517 -23.43 17.74 -20.02
CA MET A 517 -22.08 18.31 -19.94
C MET A 517 -21.95 19.65 -20.68
N GLN A 518 -22.54 19.81 -21.87
CA GLN A 518 -22.57 21.11 -22.58
C GLN A 518 -23.31 22.19 -21.79
N GLN A 519 -24.37 21.83 -21.07
CA GLN A 519 -25.13 22.75 -20.22
C GLN A 519 -24.38 23.16 -18.95
N VAL A 520 -23.51 22.31 -18.41
CA VAL A 520 -22.81 22.54 -17.12
C VAL A 520 -21.41 23.13 -17.31
N GLY A 521 -20.65 22.62 -18.28
CA GLY A 521 -19.21 22.90 -18.47
C GLY A 521 -18.31 21.93 -17.68
N PRO A 522 -17.22 21.41 -18.28
CA PRO A 522 -16.40 20.36 -17.67
C PRO A 522 -15.65 20.81 -16.42
N GLU A 523 -15.24 22.08 -16.35
CA GLU A 523 -14.64 22.71 -15.17
C GLU A 523 -15.50 22.51 -13.91
N LYS A 524 -16.81 22.81 -13.99
CA LYS A 524 -17.74 22.69 -12.85
C LYS A 524 -18.00 21.23 -12.44
N VAL A 525 -18.00 20.32 -13.41
CA VAL A 525 -18.08 18.88 -13.13
C VAL A 525 -16.80 18.39 -12.42
N ALA A 526 -15.63 18.85 -12.85
CA ALA A 526 -14.36 18.54 -12.20
C ALA A 526 -14.29 19.12 -10.77
N GLN A 527 -14.70 20.39 -10.59
CA GLN A 527 -14.81 21.04 -9.27
C GLN A 527 -15.71 20.27 -8.32
N LEU A 528 -16.90 19.84 -8.76
CA LEU A 528 -17.80 19.03 -7.94
C LEU A 528 -17.17 17.66 -7.60
N ALA A 529 -16.52 17.00 -8.56
CA ALA A 529 -15.80 15.74 -8.31
C ALA A 529 -14.66 15.91 -7.28
N ARG A 530 -13.91 17.03 -7.32
CA ARG A 530 -12.90 17.38 -6.30
C ARG A 530 -13.54 17.53 -4.92
N ALA A 531 -14.59 18.35 -4.83
CA ALA A 531 -15.30 18.62 -3.58
C ALA A 531 -15.82 17.33 -2.96
N MET A 532 -16.45 16.46 -3.77
CA MET A 532 -17.04 15.19 -3.38
C MET A 532 -16.04 14.10 -3.01
N GLY A 533 -14.75 14.20 -3.35
CA GLY A 533 -13.71 13.28 -2.86
C GLY A 533 -12.70 12.76 -3.89
N VAL A 534 -12.82 13.09 -5.18
CA VAL A 534 -11.83 12.72 -6.21
C VAL A 534 -10.65 13.70 -6.16
N ARG A 535 -9.76 13.53 -5.16
CA ARG A 535 -8.73 14.52 -4.78
C ARG A 535 -7.29 14.16 -5.17
N GLU A 536 -7.01 12.91 -5.52
CA GLU A 536 -5.64 12.39 -5.74
C GLU A 536 -5.30 12.07 -7.20
N SER A 537 -6.31 11.95 -8.06
CA SER A 537 -6.14 11.65 -9.48
C SER A 537 -6.24 12.91 -10.34
N LYS A 538 -5.60 12.95 -11.51
CA LYS A 538 -5.77 14.09 -12.43
C LYS A 538 -7.15 13.98 -13.09
N LEU A 539 -7.87 15.09 -13.16
CA LEU A 539 -9.04 15.25 -14.01
C LEU A 539 -8.67 16.20 -15.14
N ASP A 540 -9.10 15.88 -16.35
CA ASP A 540 -8.88 16.68 -17.55
C ASP A 540 -10.19 17.37 -17.91
N GLU A 541 -10.20 18.70 -17.96
CA GLU A 541 -11.41 19.52 -18.04
C GLU A 541 -11.94 19.63 -19.48
N VAL A 542 -12.17 18.48 -20.10
CA VAL A 542 -12.65 18.30 -21.48
C VAL A 542 -14.06 17.70 -21.50
N PRO A 543 -14.89 17.93 -22.53
CA PRO A 543 -16.26 17.39 -22.58
C PRO A 543 -16.36 15.87 -22.44
N SER A 544 -15.34 15.11 -22.89
CA SER A 544 -15.30 13.65 -22.76
C SER A 544 -15.19 13.16 -21.31
N LEU A 545 -14.80 14.02 -20.36
CA LEU A 545 -14.86 13.74 -18.92
C LEU A 545 -16.26 13.29 -18.48
N ALA A 546 -17.30 13.71 -19.19
CA ALA A 546 -18.69 13.28 -18.97
C ALA A 546 -18.89 11.76 -19.00
N LEU A 547 -18.03 11.03 -19.73
CA LEU A 547 -18.06 9.58 -19.84
C LEU A 547 -16.92 8.90 -19.05
N GLY A 548 -16.21 9.63 -18.18
CA GLY A 548 -15.17 9.07 -17.30
C GLY A 548 -13.86 8.72 -18.00
N THR A 549 -13.34 9.63 -18.84
CA THR A 549 -12.09 9.45 -19.59
C THR A 549 -10.81 9.70 -18.79
N SER A 550 -10.84 10.51 -17.72
CA SER A 550 -9.71 10.68 -16.81
C SER A 550 -9.62 9.50 -15.81
N PRO A 551 -8.46 8.82 -15.66
CA PRO A 551 -8.31 7.70 -14.73
C PRO A 551 -8.34 8.13 -13.26
N VAL A 552 -9.06 7.37 -12.41
CA VAL A 552 -9.23 7.61 -10.97
C VAL A 552 -9.02 6.32 -10.15
N THR A 553 -8.86 6.44 -8.83
CA THR A 553 -8.79 5.28 -7.92
C THR A 553 -10.19 4.79 -7.51
N LEU A 554 -10.32 3.52 -7.13
CA LEU A 554 -11.55 2.99 -6.55
C LEU A 554 -11.86 3.61 -5.18
N LYS A 555 -10.85 4.00 -4.39
CA LYS A 555 -11.04 4.77 -3.15
C LYS A 555 -11.75 6.09 -3.40
N GLU A 556 -11.26 6.92 -4.32
CA GLU A 556 -11.88 8.21 -4.67
C GLU A 556 -13.34 8.07 -5.12
N MET A 557 -13.65 7.02 -5.90
CA MET A 557 -15.00 6.79 -6.41
C MET A 557 -15.97 6.26 -5.34
N VAL A 558 -15.52 5.40 -4.42
CA VAL A 558 -16.37 4.94 -3.31
C VAL A 558 -16.56 6.04 -2.26
N ALA A 559 -15.53 6.83 -1.96
CA ALA A 559 -15.62 7.99 -1.08
C ALA A 559 -16.58 9.07 -1.62
N SER A 560 -16.55 9.34 -2.93
CA SER A 560 -17.44 10.32 -3.54
C SER A 560 -18.89 9.87 -3.69
N TYR A 561 -19.15 8.56 -3.78
CA TYR A 561 -20.51 8.02 -3.62
C TYR A 561 -20.95 8.06 -2.15
N GLY A 562 -20.01 7.98 -1.20
CA GLY A 562 -20.24 8.35 0.22
C GLY A 562 -20.90 9.71 0.36
N SER A 563 -20.39 10.73 -0.33
CA SER A 563 -20.98 12.08 -0.36
C SER A 563 -22.42 12.13 -0.88
N ILE A 564 -22.82 11.26 -1.83
CA ILE A 564 -24.20 11.20 -2.36
C ILE A 564 -25.14 10.50 -1.36
N ALA A 565 -24.66 9.42 -0.74
CA ALA A 565 -25.37 8.70 0.31
C ALA A 565 -25.60 9.60 1.55
N ASN A 566 -24.58 10.35 1.96
CA ASN A 566 -24.59 11.29 3.09
C ASN A 566 -25.12 12.69 2.71
N ALA A 567 -26.15 12.74 1.87
CA ALA A 567 -26.89 13.96 1.52
C ALA A 567 -26.04 15.20 1.17
N GLY A 568 -24.92 14.98 0.46
CA GLY A 568 -24.01 16.02 -0.04
C GLY A 568 -22.85 16.39 0.90
N ALA A 569 -22.66 15.69 2.02
CA ALA A 569 -21.53 15.89 2.93
C ALA A 569 -20.44 14.83 2.71
N TYR A 570 -19.27 15.26 2.22
CA TYR A 570 -18.07 14.45 2.09
C TYR A 570 -17.43 14.18 3.45
N LEU A 571 -16.94 12.96 3.64
CA LEU A 571 -16.15 12.51 4.78
C LEU A 571 -14.89 11.81 4.25
N ALA A 572 -13.73 12.19 4.76
CA ALA A 572 -12.46 11.57 4.40
C ALA A 572 -12.40 10.12 4.90
N PRO A 573 -11.99 9.12 4.09
CA PRO A 573 -11.95 7.73 4.51
C PRO A 573 -11.03 7.47 5.71
N THR A 574 -11.60 7.05 6.84
CA THR A 574 -10.85 6.72 8.07
C THR A 574 -10.74 5.20 8.27
N VAL A 575 -9.61 4.74 8.83
CA VAL A 575 -9.30 3.29 8.98
C VAL A 575 -8.90 2.92 10.39
N ILE A 576 -7.95 3.64 11.00
CA ILE A 576 -7.49 3.39 12.37
C ILE A 576 -8.42 4.12 13.32
N THR A 577 -8.84 3.47 14.40
CA THR A 577 -9.65 4.08 15.47
C THR A 577 -8.83 4.31 16.75
N GLN A 578 -7.88 3.42 17.04
CA GLN A 578 -7.08 3.47 18.26
C GLN A 578 -5.79 2.65 18.10
N ILE A 579 -4.73 3.05 18.79
CA ILE A 579 -3.54 2.21 19.02
C ILE A 579 -3.39 1.99 20.53
N GLU A 580 -3.13 0.75 20.92
CA GLU A 580 -2.89 0.29 22.30
C GLU A 580 -1.50 -0.35 22.40
N ASP A 581 -0.93 -0.38 23.61
CA ASP A 581 0.20 -1.27 23.92
C ASP A 581 -0.28 -2.71 24.22
N LYS A 582 0.69 -3.62 24.37
CA LYS A 582 0.48 -5.03 24.69
C LYS A 582 -0.33 -5.32 25.98
N ASP A 583 -0.44 -4.34 26.87
CA ASP A 583 -1.18 -4.46 28.14
C ASP A 583 -2.59 -3.85 28.04
N GLY A 584 -3.00 -3.41 26.83
CA GLY A 584 -4.31 -2.83 26.55
C GLY A 584 -4.44 -1.35 26.91
N LYS A 585 -3.35 -0.67 27.28
CA LYS A 585 -3.36 0.77 27.57
C LYS A 585 -3.45 1.55 26.25
N VAL A 586 -4.39 2.48 26.20
CA VAL A 586 -4.55 3.43 25.09
C VAL A 586 -3.28 4.28 24.92
N LEU A 587 -2.74 4.32 23.71
CA LEU A 587 -1.64 5.21 23.32
C LEU A 587 -2.17 6.42 22.52
N GLU A 588 -2.93 6.17 21.45
CA GLU A 588 -3.60 7.23 20.67
C GLU A 588 -5.01 6.81 20.26
N LYS A 589 -5.91 7.79 20.12
CA LYS A 589 -7.28 7.63 19.59
C LYS A 589 -7.51 8.57 18.43
N PHE A 590 -8.12 8.04 17.37
CA PHE A 590 -8.41 8.75 16.13
C PHE A 590 -9.92 8.98 16.02
N GLY A 591 -10.32 10.23 15.81
CA GLY A 591 -11.72 10.60 15.57
C GLY A 591 -12.14 10.43 14.11
N PRO A 592 -13.45 10.37 13.82
CA PRO A 592 -13.95 10.45 12.45
C PRO A 592 -13.61 11.79 11.82
N ALA A 593 -13.55 11.84 10.49
CA ALA A 593 -13.26 13.06 9.75
C ALA A 593 -14.36 14.12 9.96
N LYS A 594 -13.99 15.41 9.92
CA LYS A 594 -14.96 16.51 9.92
C LYS A 594 -15.73 16.51 8.56
N PRO A 595 -17.07 16.53 8.54
CA PRO A 595 -17.83 16.55 7.29
C PRO A 595 -17.61 17.86 6.52
N GLN A 596 -17.44 17.76 5.21
CA GLN A 596 -17.26 18.89 4.29
C GLN A 596 -18.43 18.96 3.30
N ARG A 597 -19.12 20.10 3.22
CA ARG A 597 -20.28 20.27 2.35
C ARG A 597 -19.84 20.35 0.88
N ALA A 598 -19.99 19.24 0.15
CA ALA A 598 -19.56 19.10 -1.24
C ALA A 598 -20.71 19.35 -2.24
N LEU A 599 -21.94 19.03 -1.87
CA LEU A 599 -23.15 19.27 -2.65
C LEU A 599 -24.28 19.74 -1.73
N ALA A 600 -25.13 20.65 -2.22
CA ALA A 600 -26.31 21.10 -1.49
C ALA A 600 -27.32 19.96 -1.28
N LEU A 601 -28.12 20.07 -0.22
CA LEU A 601 -29.02 19.01 0.25
C LEU A 601 -29.99 18.52 -0.85
N VAL A 602 -30.72 19.45 -1.49
CA VAL A 602 -31.69 19.12 -2.55
C VAL A 602 -31.06 18.48 -3.80
N PRO A 603 -30.02 19.06 -4.44
CA PRO A 603 -29.30 18.40 -5.53
C PRO A 603 -28.73 17.01 -5.18
N ALA A 604 -28.34 16.78 -3.91
CA ALA A 604 -27.87 15.46 -3.46
C ALA A 604 -29.02 14.44 -3.33
N GLN A 605 -30.20 14.85 -2.85
CA GLN A 605 -31.41 14.02 -2.89
C GLN A 605 -31.81 13.72 -4.34
N GLU A 606 -31.88 14.73 -5.20
CA GLU A 606 -32.27 14.60 -6.62
C GLU A 606 -31.34 13.62 -7.37
N LEU A 607 -30.03 13.73 -7.15
CA LEU A 607 -29.03 12.80 -7.69
C LEU A 607 -29.24 11.37 -7.16
N ARG A 608 -29.41 11.22 -5.84
CA ARG A 608 -29.69 9.93 -5.19
C ARG A 608 -30.98 9.30 -5.72
N ASN A 609 -32.02 10.10 -5.95
CA ASN A 609 -33.32 9.69 -6.47
C ASN A 609 -33.23 9.19 -7.91
N ALA A 610 -32.52 9.91 -8.78
CA ALA A 610 -32.21 9.43 -10.13
C ALA A 610 -31.39 8.12 -10.10
N MET A 611 -30.44 7.99 -9.16
CA MET A 611 -29.62 6.78 -9.00
C MET A 611 -30.35 5.57 -8.38
N ARG A 612 -31.46 5.77 -7.64
CA ARG A 612 -32.42 4.68 -7.32
C ARG A 612 -32.99 4.06 -8.62
N GLY A 613 -33.20 4.88 -9.66
CA GLY A 613 -33.65 4.45 -10.99
C GLY A 613 -32.71 3.46 -11.69
N VAL A 614 -31.39 3.64 -11.55
CA VAL A 614 -30.38 2.70 -12.10
C VAL A 614 -30.59 1.28 -11.57
N ILE A 615 -30.90 1.15 -10.28
CA ILE A 615 -31.10 -0.14 -9.61
C ILE A 615 -32.49 -0.73 -9.87
N ASN A 616 -33.52 0.11 -9.97
CA ASN A 616 -34.91 -0.34 -10.05
C ASN A 616 -35.40 -0.64 -11.49
N LYS A 617 -34.89 0.08 -12.50
CA LYS A 617 -35.28 -0.10 -13.92
C LYS A 617 -34.11 -0.05 -14.93
N GLY A 618 -32.94 0.42 -14.49
CA GLY A 618 -31.79 0.70 -15.35
C GLY A 618 -30.70 -0.38 -15.34
N THR A 619 -29.46 0.03 -15.63
CA THR A 619 -28.32 -0.88 -15.83
C THR A 619 -27.90 -1.69 -14.59
N GLY A 620 -28.41 -1.35 -13.40
CA GLY A 620 -28.15 -2.05 -12.13
C GLY A 620 -29.21 -3.09 -11.74
N VAL A 621 -30.23 -3.33 -12.57
CA VAL A 621 -31.43 -4.15 -12.23
C VAL A 621 -31.12 -5.56 -11.69
N ALA A 622 -29.96 -6.13 -12.01
CA ALA A 622 -29.47 -7.39 -11.45
C ALA A 622 -29.41 -7.42 -9.91
N ILE A 623 -29.23 -6.27 -9.24
CA ILE A 623 -29.31 -6.17 -7.77
C ILE A 623 -30.70 -6.58 -7.25
N ARG A 624 -31.77 -6.20 -7.96
CA ARG A 624 -33.13 -6.65 -7.65
C ARG A 624 -33.35 -8.09 -8.12
N SER A 625 -33.15 -8.38 -9.41
CA SER A 625 -33.58 -9.64 -10.04
C SER A 625 -32.69 -10.86 -9.75
N ARG A 626 -31.38 -10.67 -9.57
CA ARG A 626 -30.42 -11.77 -9.30
C ARG A 626 -30.06 -11.90 -7.82
N TYR A 627 -29.99 -10.79 -7.09
CA TYR A 627 -29.59 -10.78 -5.68
C TYR A 627 -30.76 -10.66 -4.70
N GLY A 628 -31.98 -10.37 -5.17
CA GLY A 628 -33.17 -10.32 -4.32
C GLY A 628 -33.12 -9.23 -3.25
N ILE A 629 -32.27 -8.21 -3.42
CA ILE A 629 -32.09 -7.13 -2.46
C ILE A 629 -33.32 -6.22 -2.54
N SER A 630 -34.06 -6.07 -1.45
CA SER A 630 -35.26 -5.22 -1.38
C SER A 630 -35.03 -3.89 -0.66
N ALA A 631 -33.90 -3.73 0.03
CA ALA A 631 -33.48 -2.48 0.69
C ALA A 631 -33.54 -1.23 -0.20
N ASP A 632 -33.60 -0.06 0.41
CA ASP A 632 -33.45 1.21 -0.30
C ASP A 632 -31.99 1.42 -0.73
N VAL A 633 -31.73 1.23 -2.03
CA VAL A 633 -30.39 1.29 -2.61
C VAL A 633 -30.39 2.07 -3.91
N ALA A 634 -29.31 2.82 -4.11
CA ALA A 634 -29.00 3.57 -5.32
C ALA A 634 -27.60 3.16 -5.80
N GLY A 635 -27.23 3.42 -7.05
CA GLY A 635 -25.91 3.05 -7.53
C GLY A 635 -25.68 3.31 -9.00
N LYS A 636 -24.53 2.85 -9.53
CA LYS A 636 -24.16 3.06 -10.93
C LYS A 636 -23.21 1.98 -11.45
N THR A 637 -23.46 1.51 -12.67
CA THR A 637 -22.50 0.73 -13.46
C THR A 637 -21.56 1.63 -14.25
N GLY A 638 -20.33 1.18 -14.44
CA GLY A 638 -19.38 1.73 -15.40
C GLY A 638 -18.80 0.61 -16.26
N THR A 639 -18.62 0.92 -17.54
CA THR A 639 -17.88 0.11 -18.51
C THR A 639 -17.05 1.11 -19.31
N THR A 640 -15.79 0.80 -19.60
CA THR A 640 -14.97 1.60 -20.53
C THR A 640 -15.10 1.10 -21.96
N GLN A 641 -14.57 1.88 -22.90
CA GLN A 641 -14.30 1.40 -24.25
C GLN A 641 -13.51 0.06 -24.23
N ASP A 642 -13.77 -0.78 -25.23
CA ASP A 642 -13.16 -2.10 -25.48
C ASP A 642 -13.27 -3.12 -24.32
N ASN A 643 -14.11 -2.83 -23.32
CA ASN A 643 -14.32 -3.65 -22.12
C ASN A 643 -13.05 -3.85 -21.26
N THR A 644 -12.20 -2.82 -21.17
CA THR A 644 -10.95 -2.82 -20.37
C THR A 644 -11.21 -2.81 -18.86
N ASP A 645 -12.01 -1.86 -18.36
CA ASP A 645 -12.35 -1.73 -16.95
C ASP A 645 -13.88 -1.82 -16.75
N GLY A 646 -14.31 -2.76 -15.91
CA GLY A 646 -15.69 -2.92 -15.47
C GLY A 646 -15.87 -2.45 -14.03
N TRP A 647 -16.90 -1.63 -13.79
CA TRP A 647 -17.15 -0.99 -12.50
C TRP A 647 -18.60 -1.14 -12.04
N PHE A 648 -18.79 -1.24 -10.73
CA PHE A 648 -20.10 -1.01 -10.12
C PHE A 648 -19.94 -0.46 -8.70
N ILE A 649 -20.73 0.56 -8.37
CA ILE A 649 -20.77 1.16 -7.03
C ILE A 649 -22.23 1.25 -6.58
N MET A 650 -22.52 0.80 -5.37
CA MET A 650 -23.84 0.80 -4.75
C MET A 650 -23.79 1.52 -3.41
N MET A 651 -24.89 2.19 -3.08
CA MET A 651 -25.09 3.00 -1.91
C MET A 651 -26.30 2.49 -1.13
N HIS A 652 -26.18 2.50 0.19
CA HIS A 652 -27.19 2.24 1.20
C HIS A 652 -26.89 3.16 2.41
N PRO A 653 -27.86 3.51 3.27
CA PRO A 653 -27.65 4.43 4.40
C PRO A 653 -26.54 4.05 5.39
N GLN A 654 -26.10 2.78 5.42
CA GLN A 654 -25.03 2.27 6.29
C GLN A 654 -23.77 1.82 5.52
N ILE A 655 -23.81 1.78 4.19
CA ILE A 655 -22.69 1.25 3.41
C ILE A 655 -22.70 1.78 1.97
N VAL A 656 -21.57 2.32 1.54
CA VAL A 656 -21.25 2.51 0.13
C VAL A 656 -20.16 1.50 -0.23
N ALA A 657 -20.43 0.66 -1.22
CA ALA A 657 -19.56 -0.42 -1.64
C ALA A 657 -19.35 -0.41 -3.15
N GLY A 658 -18.10 -0.47 -3.57
CA GLY A 658 -17.69 -0.46 -4.97
C GLY A 658 -16.76 -1.60 -5.33
N ALA A 659 -16.84 -2.05 -6.57
CA ALA A 659 -15.91 -2.99 -7.17
C ALA A 659 -15.41 -2.50 -8.53
N TRP A 660 -14.15 -2.81 -8.81
CA TRP A 660 -13.52 -2.74 -10.14
C TRP A 660 -13.10 -4.14 -10.56
N VAL A 661 -13.15 -4.43 -11.86
CA VAL A 661 -12.64 -5.65 -12.49
C VAL A 661 -11.97 -5.30 -13.82
N GLY A 662 -10.78 -5.85 -14.08
CA GLY A 662 -10.03 -5.61 -15.31
C GLY A 662 -8.69 -6.35 -15.32
N PHE A 663 -7.69 -5.87 -16.06
CA PHE A 663 -6.35 -6.47 -16.14
C PHE A 663 -5.28 -5.44 -15.80
N ASN A 664 -4.16 -5.86 -15.19
CA ASN A 664 -3.03 -4.99 -14.85
C ASN A 664 -2.51 -4.20 -16.05
N ASP A 665 -2.58 -4.79 -17.24
CA ASP A 665 -2.22 -4.18 -18.52
C ASP A 665 -3.50 -3.78 -19.27
N GLY A 666 -3.77 -2.47 -19.40
CA GLY A 666 -5.01 -1.94 -20.01
C GLY A 666 -5.19 -2.23 -21.51
N ARG A 667 -4.21 -2.87 -22.17
CA ARG A 667 -4.33 -3.40 -23.54
C ARG A 667 -4.92 -4.82 -23.58
N ILE A 668 -5.08 -5.44 -22.42
CA ILE A 668 -5.74 -6.73 -22.23
C ILE A 668 -7.14 -6.44 -21.71
N THR A 669 -8.16 -6.95 -22.40
CA THR A 669 -9.57 -6.77 -22.04
C THR A 669 -10.28 -8.11 -22.00
N LEU A 670 -11.51 -8.15 -21.47
CA LEU A 670 -12.31 -9.37 -21.46
C LEU A 670 -12.78 -9.78 -22.87
N ARG A 671 -12.67 -8.88 -23.87
CA ARG A 671 -12.98 -9.11 -25.29
C ARG A 671 -14.33 -9.83 -25.49
N SER A 672 -15.32 -9.42 -24.71
CA SER A 672 -16.67 -9.98 -24.67
C SER A 672 -17.65 -8.91 -24.21
N ASP A 673 -18.61 -8.57 -25.06
CA ASP A 673 -19.52 -7.44 -24.86
C ASP A 673 -20.50 -7.67 -23.71
N TYR A 674 -20.74 -8.94 -23.35
CA TYR A 674 -21.51 -9.33 -22.17
C TYR A 674 -20.64 -9.33 -20.90
N TRP A 675 -19.55 -10.10 -20.88
CA TRP A 675 -18.77 -10.29 -19.64
C TRP A 675 -17.94 -9.09 -19.23
N GLY A 676 -17.60 -8.20 -20.17
CA GLY A 676 -16.85 -6.99 -19.90
C GLY A 676 -17.62 -5.95 -19.08
N GLN A 677 -18.90 -5.76 -19.40
CA GLN A 677 -19.75 -4.73 -18.79
C GLN A 677 -19.75 -4.79 -17.26
N GLY A 678 -19.69 -3.63 -16.60
CA GLY A 678 -19.73 -3.52 -15.14
C GLY A 678 -20.93 -4.23 -14.48
N ALA A 679 -22.05 -4.38 -15.20
CA ALA A 679 -23.24 -5.14 -14.77
C ALA A 679 -23.01 -6.66 -14.63
N HIS A 680 -22.01 -7.20 -15.34
CA HIS A 680 -21.72 -8.63 -15.41
C HIS A 680 -20.32 -9.00 -14.88
N SER A 681 -19.38 -8.05 -14.85
CA SER A 681 -18.06 -8.19 -14.25
C SER A 681 -18.05 -7.81 -12.77
N ALA A 682 -18.28 -6.53 -12.44
CA ALA A 682 -18.09 -5.96 -11.11
C ALA A 682 -19.33 -6.00 -10.19
N LEU A 683 -20.53 -5.72 -10.72
CA LEU A 683 -21.80 -5.74 -9.98
C LEU A 683 -22.00 -7.05 -9.20
N PRO A 684 -21.69 -8.24 -9.75
CA PRO A 684 -21.83 -9.50 -9.02
C PRO A 684 -21.03 -9.62 -7.71
N ILE A 685 -19.93 -8.87 -7.56
CA ILE A 685 -19.13 -8.81 -6.33
C ILE A 685 -19.94 -8.07 -5.26
N VAL A 686 -20.30 -6.81 -5.55
CA VAL A 686 -21.05 -5.93 -4.63
C VAL A 686 -22.41 -6.54 -4.27
N GLY A 687 -23.13 -7.10 -5.25
CA GLY A 687 -24.41 -7.77 -5.04
C GLY A 687 -24.30 -9.00 -4.12
N GLN A 688 -23.23 -9.79 -4.24
CA GLN A 688 -23.00 -10.91 -3.33
C GLN A 688 -22.66 -10.43 -1.91
N VAL A 689 -21.74 -9.47 -1.76
CA VAL A 689 -21.34 -8.94 -0.45
C VAL A 689 -22.55 -8.33 0.27
N PHE A 690 -23.35 -7.51 -0.42
CA PHE A 690 -24.53 -6.91 0.19
C PHE A 690 -25.62 -7.93 0.56
N GLN A 691 -25.86 -8.94 -0.31
CA GLN A 691 -26.77 -10.04 0.02
C GLN A 691 -26.30 -10.82 1.27
N GLN A 692 -24.99 -11.05 1.43
CA GLN A 692 -24.42 -11.71 2.60
C GLN A 692 -24.46 -10.80 3.84
N ALA A 693 -24.19 -9.50 3.70
CA ALA A 693 -24.22 -8.52 4.79
C ALA A 693 -25.63 -8.33 5.37
N VAL A 694 -26.67 -8.27 4.52
CA VAL A 694 -28.08 -8.25 4.95
C VAL A 694 -28.46 -9.54 5.66
N ARG A 695 -28.15 -10.71 5.08
CA ARG A 695 -28.43 -12.01 5.73
C ARG A 695 -27.70 -12.18 7.07
N GLY A 696 -26.48 -11.64 7.17
CA GLY A 696 -25.67 -11.61 8.39
C GLY A 696 -26.04 -10.51 9.38
N LYS A 697 -27.05 -9.68 9.10
CA LYS A 697 -27.46 -8.52 9.91
C LYS A 697 -26.33 -7.50 10.18
N ILE A 698 -25.35 -7.42 9.27
CA ILE A 698 -24.34 -6.34 9.23
C ILE A 698 -24.99 -5.07 8.65
N VAL A 699 -25.96 -5.24 7.75
CA VAL A 699 -26.75 -4.18 7.14
C VAL A 699 -28.23 -4.43 7.40
N ASP A 700 -28.97 -3.42 7.86
CA ASP A 700 -30.42 -3.49 8.02
C ASP A 700 -31.12 -3.12 6.70
N ASN A 701 -31.81 -4.10 6.12
CA ASN A 701 -32.56 -3.97 4.87
C ASN A 701 -33.78 -3.03 4.96
N ASN A 702 -34.19 -2.63 6.17
CA ASN A 702 -35.37 -1.77 6.38
C ASN A 702 -35.03 -0.28 6.40
N LEU A 703 -33.74 0.07 6.55
CA LEU A 703 -33.31 1.46 6.53
C LEU A 703 -33.49 2.08 5.13
N LYS A 704 -33.76 3.39 5.13
CA LYS A 704 -33.93 4.22 3.94
C LYS A 704 -33.00 5.42 4.04
N PHE A 705 -32.66 6.01 2.90
CA PHE A 705 -31.94 7.28 2.93
C PHE A 705 -32.83 8.34 3.58
N VAL A 706 -32.27 9.05 4.56
CA VAL A 706 -32.95 10.18 5.19
C VAL A 706 -32.96 11.30 4.17
N ASP A 707 -34.13 11.54 3.60
CA ASP A 707 -34.28 12.46 2.48
C ASP A 707 -34.58 13.90 2.93
N GLU A 708 -35.02 14.19 4.18
CA GLU A 708 -34.92 15.55 4.78
C GLU A 708 -35.08 15.56 6.33
N GLU A 709 -35.28 16.73 6.96
CA GLU A 709 -35.27 16.97 8.41
C GLU A 709 -36.46 16.38 9.20
N GLU A 710 -36.53 15.06 9.38
CA GLU A 710 -37.56 14.39 10.20
C GLU A 710 -37.35 14.56 11.74
N HIS A 711 -36.79 15.71 12.15
CA HIS A 711 -36.38 16.04 13.51
C HIS A 711 -36.67 17.51 13.91
N SER A 712 -37.84 18.07 13.54
CA SER A 712 -38.33 19.33 14.16
C SER A 712 -39.84 19.38 14.46
N ILE A 713 -40.45 18.24 14.77
CA ILE A 713 -41.81 18.19 15.36
C ILE A 713 -41.85 17.22 16.54
N ILE A 714 -41.47 15.96 16.37
CA ILE A 714 -41.50 14.98 17.47
C ILE A 714 -40.36 15.25 18.48
N ALA A 715 -39.17 15.63 18.01
CA ALA A 715 -38.06 16.01 18.89
C ALA A 715 -38.40 17.26 19.72
N ASP A 716 -38.95 18.28 19.07
CA ASP A 716 -39.36 19.52 19.74
C ASP A 716 -40.61 19.37 20.60
N ALA A 717 -41.56 18.50 20.24
CA ALA A 717 -42.70 18.16 21.09
C ALA A 717 -42.27 17.37 22.33
N ILE A 718 -41.39 16.37 22.20
CA ILE A 718 -40.85 15.63 23.35
C ILE A 718 -39.96 16.55 24.21
N GLY A 719 -39.17 17.42 23.60
CA GLY A 719 -38.40 18.46 24.30
C GLY A 719 -39.30 19.44 25.05
N SER A 720 -40.35 19.95 24.40
CA SER A 720 -41.31 20.89 24.99
C SER A 720 -42.15 20.24 26.08
N VAL A 721 -42.61 19.00 25.90
CA VAL A 721 -43.33 18.25 26.94
C VAL A 721 -42.42 17.92 28.11
N ARG A 722 -41.16 17.53 27.88
CA ARG A 722 -40.19 17.31 28.97
C ARG A 722 -39.92 18.59 29.75
N ASN A 723 -39.71 19.71 29.05
CA ASN A 723 -39.48 21.00 29.68
C ASN A 723 -40.74 21.52 30.40
N TRP A 724 -41.93 21.34 29.82
CA TRP A 724 -43.22 21.66 30.45
C TRP A 724 -43.48 20.82 31.70
N VAL A 725 -43.16 19.52 31.70
CA VAL A 725 -43.23 18.67 32.90
C VAL A 725 -42.24 19.12 33.97
N VAL A 726 -41.03 19.57 33.59
CA VAL A 726 -40.06 20.14 34.56
C VAL A 726 -40.58 21.45 35.15
N ASP A 727 -41.17 22.34 34.35
CA ASP A 727 -41.80 23.60 34.81
C ASP A 727 -43.01 23.34 35.73
N LEU A 728 -43.85 22.35 35.39
CA LEU A 728 -45.09 22.04 36.13
C LEU A 728 -44.83 21.51 37.54
N PHE A 729 -43.65 20.93 37.78
CA PHE A 729 -43.23 20.40 39.09
C PHE A 729 -42.03 21.17 39.70
N GLY A 730 -41.64 22.32 39.13
CA GLY A 730 -40.42 23.06 39.47
C GLY A 730 -40.63 24.47 40.04
N ARG A 731 -40.92 24.57 41.34
CA ARG A 731 -40.73 25.80 42.16
C ARG A 731 -40.00 25.39 43.45
N SER A 732 -39.19 26.20 44.14
CA SER A 732 -39.03 27.67 44.21
C SER A 732 -37.50 28.00 44.33
N THR A 733 -36.97 29.23 44.36
CA THR A 733 -37.38 30.49 45.02
C THR A 733 -36.90 31.76 44.28
N GLU A 734 -37.47 32.91 44.67
CA GLU A 734 -37.27 34.24 44.05
C GLU A 734 -36.24 35.17 44.75
N GLN A 735 -35.69 36.12 43.97
CA GLN A 735 -35.10 37.43 44.37
C GLN A 735 -33.82 37.39 45.26
N ILE A 736 -32.88 38.34 45.25
CA ILE A 736 -32.89 39.82 45.09
C ILE A 736 -31.65 40.33 44.27
N GLN A 737 -31.73 41.53 43.68
CA GLN A 737 -30.64 42.36 43.07
C GLN A 737 -30.64 43.77 43.74
N PRO A 738 -29.66 44.71 43.60
CA PRO A 738 -28.71 44.96 42.48
C PRO A 738 -27.27 45.39 42.98
N PRO A 739 -26.57 46.43 42.43
CA PRO A 739 -25.87 46.58 41.14
C PRO A 739 -24.31 46.64 41.28
N ALA A 740 -23.58 47.14 40.28
CA ALA A 740 -22.10 47.08 40.15
C ALA A 740 -21.36 48.44 40.26
N ALA A 741 -20.03 48.44 40.54
CA ALA A 741 -18.98 49.25 39.87
C ALA A 741 -17.58 49.25 40.57
N THR A 742 -16.50 49.22 39.76
CA THR A 742 -15.15 49.83 39.93
C THR A 742 -14.19 49.50 41.11
N THR A 743 -12.88 49.63 40.81
CA THR A 743 -11.66 49.41 41.63
C THR A 743 -11.39 50.51 42.68
N PRO A 744 -10.54 50.30 43.72
CA PRO A 744 -9.08 50.51 43.59
C PRO A 744 -8.14 49.63 44.48
N GLU A 745 -6.87 50.05 44.55
CA GLU A 745 -5.59 49.35 44.82
C GLU A 745 -5.16 48.90 46.25
N VAL A 746 -4.35 47.82 46.26
CA VAL A 746 -3.05 47.58 46.97
C VAL A 746 -2.92 47.64 48.52
N GLN A 747 -2.53 46.49 49.12
CA GLN A 747 -1.42 46.22 50.09
C GLN A 747 -1.62 44.82 50.72
N GLY A 748 -0.65 43.91 50.92
CA GLY A 748 0.74 43.80 50.44
C GLY A 748 1.50 42.65 51.15
N SER A 749 2.53 42.05 50.51
CA SER A 749 3.60 41.14 51.08
C SER A 749 3.19 39.81 51.78
N GLN A 750 3.94 38.69 51.71
CA GLN A 750 5.16 38.28 50.96
C GLN A 750 5.34 36.72 51.01
N LEU A 751 6.49 36.23 50.47
CA LEU A 751 7.05 34.85 50.49
C LEU A 751 6.75 33.98 49.24
N PRO A 752 7.71 33.16 48.76
CA PRO A 752 8.84 33.72 48.01
C PRO A 752 9.07 33.05 46.63
N GLN A 753 9.74 33.77 45.72
CA GLN A 753 10.19 33.26 44.42
C GLN A 753 11.71 33.39 44.27
N THR A 754 12.34 32.53 43.47
CA THR A 754 13.34 32.83 42.40
C THR A 754 14.03 31.53 41.92
N PRO A 755 14.75 31.52 40.76
CA PRO A 755 14.90 32.58 39.75
C PRO A 755 14.45 32.20 38.31
N ARG A 756 14.27 33.20 37.46
CA ARG A 756 14.16 33.08 35.99
C ARG A 756 15.39 33.71 35.31
N THR A 757 15.85 33.10 34.20
CA THR A 757 16.73 33.68 33.16
C THR A 757 16.50 32.87 31.87
N GLN A 758 16.21 33.41 30.68
CA GLN A 758 15.77 34.75 30.24
C GLN A 758 14.98 34.59 28.90
N ALA A 759 14.48 35.68 28.30
CA ALA A 759 13.86 35.64 26.96
C ALA A 759 14.93 35.56 25.84
N PRO A 760 14.53 35.15 24.61
CA PRO A 760 14.67 36.12 23.51
C PRO A 760 13.57 36.06 22.41
N VAL A 761 13.46 37.19 21.69
CA VAL A 761 12.79 37.47 20.39
C VAL A 761 11.33 37.03 20.13
N THR A 762 10.53 37.98 19.65
CA THR A 762 9.31 37.77 18.88
C THR A 762 9.62 37.43 17.42
N TYR A 763 8.97 36.41 16.87
CA TYR A 763 8.78 36.20 15.43
C TYR A 763 7.30 35.89 15.17
N ASP A 764 6.80 36.21 13.98
CA ASP A 764 5.39 36.03 13.63
C ASP A 764 4.94 34.57 13.75
N SER A 765 3.80 34.36 14.41
CA SER A 765 3.22 33.03 14.61
C SER A 765 1.97 32.82 13.75
N ASP A 766 2.16 32.82 12.44
CA ASP A 766 1.13 32.43 11.45
C ASP A 766 1.58 31.17 10.67
N GLU A 767 2.10 30.18 11.41
CA GLU A 767 2.29 28.81 10.91
C GLU A 767 1.24 27.88 11.53
N SER A 768 0.38 27.33 10.67
CA SER A 768 -0.60 26.32 11.04
C SER A 768 0.08 25.01 11.46
N ARG A 769 -0.21 24.53 12.68
CA ARG A 769 0.03 23.12 13.02
C ARG A 769 -0.69 22.22 12.01
N PRO A 770 -0.03 21.20 11.41
CA PRO A 770 -0.71 20.27 10.53
C PRO A 770 -1.74 19.46 11.33
N GLU A 771 -3.01 19.50 10.91
CA GLU A 771 -4.00 18.51 11.38
C GLU A 771 -3.55 17.12 10.90
N ILE A 772 -3.57 16.11 11.79
CA ILE A 772 -3.27 14.72 11.41
C ILE A 772 -4.53 14.10 10.78
N GLY A 773 -4.83 14.57 9.57
CA GLY A 773 -5.89 14.07 8.69
C GLY A 773 -5.42 14.18 7.24
N GLU A 774 -5.35 13.04 6.54
CA GLU A 774 -4.94 12.94 5.13
C GLU A 774 -3.60 13.62 4.75
N ALA A 775 -2.48 13.08 5.26
CA ALA A 775 -1.23 13.18 4.51
C ALA A 775 -1.37 12.35 3.20
N PRO A 776 -1.20 12.93 2.00
CA PRO A 776 -1.48 12.22 0.75
C PRO A 776 -0.47 11.09 0.51
N LEU A 777 -0.95 9.85 0.63
CA LEU A 777 -0.15 8.62 0.51
C LEU A 777 0.24 8.38 -0.96
N LYS A 778 1.42 8.92 -1.35
CA LYS A 778 2.03 8.68 -2.67
C LYS A 778 2.12 7.16 -2.96
N PRO A 779 1.64 6.68 -4.12
CA PRO A 779 1.75 5.27 -4.48
C PRO A 779 3.20 4.79 -4.55
N LEU A 780 3.43 3.52 -4.21
CA LEU A 780 4.68 2.84 -4.52
C LEU A 780 4.72 2.54 -6.02
N GLN A 781 5.30 3.46 -6.79
CA GLN A 781 5.58 3.27 -8.21
C GLN A 781 6.82 2.39 -8.41
N ASN A 782 6.88 1.69 -9.54
CA ASN A 782 8.05 0.86 -9.88
C ASN A 782 9.30 1.73 -10.03
N ALA A 783 10.43 1.26 -9.51
CA ALA A 783 11.70 1.97 -9.57
C ALA A 783 12.36 1.86 -10.95
N THR A 784 11.90 2.69 -11.89
CA THR A 784 12.63 3.06 -13.10
C THR A 784 13.10 4.51 -12.94
N PRO A 785 14.35 4.89 -13.29
CA PRO A 785 14.80 6.27 -13.14
C PRO A 785 14.13 7.18 -14.19
N ASP A 786 13.44 8.24 -13.74
CA ASP A 786 13.04 9.33 -14.62
C ASP A 786 14.28 10.10 -15.07
N ALA A 787 14.51 10.12 -16.38
CA ALA A 787 15.66 10.76 -17.01
C ALA A 787 15.36 12.20 -17.46
N ASP A 788 14.83 13.02 -16.55
CA ASP A 788 14.67 14.47 -16.75
C ASP A 788 14.84 15.21 -15.41
N SER A 789 16.03 15.78 -15.20
CA SER A 789 16.28 16.78 -14.15
C SER A 789 17.44 17.69 -14.56
N GLU A 790 17.21 19.01 -14.53
CA GLU A 790 18.20 19.99 -14.98
C GLU A 790 19.44 20.02 -14.06
N PRO A 791 20.67 20.14 -14.61
CA PRO A 791 21.88 20.19 -13.81
C PRO A 791 22.02 21.54 -13.08
N PRO A 792 22.42 21.55 -11.79
CA PRO A 792 22.61 22.79 -11.04
C PRO A 792 23.82 23.60 -11.54
N SER A 793 23.76 24.92 -11.31
CA SER A 793 24.73 25.91 -11.79
C SER A 793 26.16 25.75 -11.24
N GLN A 794 27.15 26.16 -12.05
CA GLN A 794 28.58 26.06 -11.77
C GLN A 794 29.07 26.95 -10.60
N PRO A 795 30.04 26.46 -9.79
CA PRO A 795 31.08 27.27 -9.15
C PRO A 795 32.32 27.44 -10.08
N PRO A 796 33.19 28.45 -9.84
CA PRO A 796 34.19 28.89 -10.83
C PRO A 796 35.46 28.03 -10.93
N SER A 797 36.22 28.25 -12.02
CA SER A 797 37.41 27.50 -12.43
C SER A 797 38.72 27.94 -11.74
N GLY A 798 39.69 27.01 -11.69
CA GLY A 798 41.04 27.25 -11.14
C GLY A 798 42.08 26.27 -11.72
N ALA A 799 43.06 26.82 -12.44
CA ALA A 799 44.13 26.19 -13.23
C ALA A 799 44.79 24.87 -12.75
N GLY A 800 45.22 24.05 -13.73
CA GLY A 800 46.16 22.93 -13.55
C GLY A 800 46.39 22.12 -14.84
N GLU A 801 47.56 22.24 -15.47
CA GLU A 801 47.90 21.59 -16.74
C GLU A 801 48.60 20.22 -16.56
N SER A 802 48.30 19.22 -17.41
CA SER A 802 49.33 18.33 -18.01
C SER A 802 48.79 17.35 -19.06
N GLN A 803 49.13 17.62 -20.33
CA GLN A 803 49.60 16.68 -21.37
C GLN A 803 48.79 15.40 -21.74
N ASP A 804 48.18 15.47 -22.93
CA ASP A 804 47.92 14.39 -23.92
C ASP A 804 49.21 13.63 -24.33
N PRO A 805 49.21 12.48 -25.09
CA PRO A 805 48.29 12.15 -26.20
C PRO A 805 47.83 10.69 -26.41
N PHE A 806 46.77 10.47 -27.22
CA PHE A 806 46.83 9.80 -28.56
C PHE A 806 45.43 9.53 -29.21
N TRP A 807 45.10 10.32 -30.25
CA TRP A 807 44.23 10.08 -31.43
C TRP A 807 43.08 9.03 -31.37
N ASN A 808 41.83 9.41 -31.67
CA ASN A 808 41.36 9.69 -33.06
C ASN A 808 40.02 10.45 -33.13
N SER A 809 39.76 11.16 -34.24
CA SER A 809 38.59 12.05 -34.43
C SER A 809 37.60 11.56 -35.51
N PRO A 810 36.27 11.71 -35.31
CA PRO A 810 35.28 11.60 -36.38
C PRO A 810 35.07 12.95 -37.12
N PRO A 811 34.58 12.94 -38.38
CA PRO A 811 34.39 14.15 -39.18
C PRO A 811 33.07 14.89 -38.87
N GLN A 812 33.05 16.19 -39.17
CA GLN A 812 31.84 17.02 -39.16
C GLN A 812 30.89 16.63 -40.32
N GLN A 813 29.58 16.75 -40.10
CA GLN A 813 28.58 16.86 -41.18
C GLN A 813 27.68 18.08 -40.97
N GLN A 814 27.15 18.58 -42.08
CA GLN A 814 26.53 19.90 -42.21
C GLN A 814 25.02 19.87 -41.97
N GLN A 815 24.46 21.03 -41.61
CA GLN A 815 23.02 21.25 -41.63
C GLN A 815 22.48 21.15 -43.07
N GLN A 816 21.47 20.31 -43.30
CA GLN A 816 20.60 20.38 -44.48
C GLN A 816 19.14 20.15 -44.09
N GLN A 817 18.23 20.83 -44.80
CA GLN A 817 16.79 20.79 -44.55
C GLN A 817 16.12 19.61 -45.28
N PRO A 818 15.04 19.03 -44.75
CA PRO A 818 14.26 17.99 -45.45
C PRO A 818 13.43 18.62 -46.59
N PRO A 819 13.43 18.03 -47.81
CA PRO A 819 12.68 18.56 -48.95
C PRO A 819 11.21 18.09 -48.98
N HIS A 820 10.36 18.85 -49.68
CA HIS A 820 9.00 18.46 -50.02
C HIS A 820 8.96 17.36 -51.10
N SER A 821 7.90 16.55 -51.10
CA SER A 821 7.45 15.79 -52.26
C SER A 821 5.91 15.71 -52.32
N GLN A 822 5.36 15.74 -53.54
CA GLN A 822 3.92 15.73 -53.84
C GLN A 822 3.45 14.34 -54.32
N PRO A 823 2.12 14.04 -54.29
CA PRO A 823 1.60 12.70 -54.50
C PRO A 823 1.48 12.29 -55.98
N SER A 824 1.70 11.00 -56.25
CA SER A 824 1.53 10.36 -57.57
C SER A 824 0.15 9.70 -57.74
N GLN A 825 -0.37 9.68 -58.98
CA GLN A 825 -1.67 9.09 -59.34
C GLN A 825 -1.58 7.58 -59.68
N PRO A 826 -2.70 6.82 -59.63
CA PRO A 826 -2.76 5.39 -59.94
C PRO A 826 -3.24 5.05 -61.37
N ALA A 827 -2.90 3.84 -61.84
CA ALA A 827 -3.48 3.13 -63.00
C ALA A 827 -3.86 1.70 -62.54
N GLN A 828 -5.07 1.16 -62.76
CA GLN A 828 -5.63 0.58 -64.00
C GLN A 828 -4.79 -0.61 -64.54
N MET A 829 -5.32 -1.80 -64.87
CA MET A 829 -6.65 -2.33 -65.28
C MET A 829 -6.78 -3.85 -64.89
N PRO A 830 -7.81 -4.67 -65.28
CA PRO A 830 -9.01 -4.46 -66.10
C PRO A 830 -10.39 -4.95 -65.55
N SER A 831 -11.42 -4.67 -66.36
CA SER A 831 -12.89 -4.81 -66.22
C SER A 831 -13.53 -6.22 -66.23
N GLY A 832 -14.80 -6.31 -65.77
CA GLY A 832 -15.80 -7.35 -66.07
C GLY A 832 -16.68 -7.73 -64.86
N ALA A 833 -18.02 -7.66 -64.85
CA ALA A 833 -19.03 -7.21 -65.84
C ALA A 833 -20.27 -6.55 -65.15
N GLN A 834 -21.36 -6.27 -65.87
CA GLN A 834 -22.39 -5.25 -65.53
C GLN A 834 -23.61 -5.69 -64.66
N PRO A 835 -24.34 -4.72 -64.05
CA PRO A 835 -25.56 -4.92 -63.25
C PRO A 835 -26.88 -4.58 -64.00
N PRO A 836 -28.06 -4.86 -63.40
CA PRO A 836 -29.36 -4.32 -63.84
C PRO A 836 -29.77 -3.01 -63.12
N MET A 837 -30.68 -2.25 -63.74
CA MET A 837 -31.27 -0.97 -63.27
C MET A 837 -32.83 -1.06 -63.27
N PRO A 838 -33.59 -0.10 -62.72
CA PRO A 838 -34.93 -0.35 -62.16
C PRO A 838 -36.11 -0.11 -63.10
N VAL A 839 -37.33 -0.40 -62.60
CA VAL A 839 -38.63 -0.02 -63.19
C VAL A 839 -39.41 0.83 -62.18
N ASN A 840 -40.29 1.71 -62.67
CA ASN A 840 -40.96 2.78 -61.91
C ASN A 840 -42.45 2.87 -62.31
N GLY A 841 -43.36 3.26 -61.40
CA GLY A 841 -44.73 3.65 -61.80
C GLY A 841 -45.85 3.60 -60.74
N GLN A 842 -46.31 4.79 -60.30
CA GLN A 842 -47.73 5.23 -60.21
C GLN A 842 -48.75 4.50 -59.28
N ILE A 843 -49.83 5.08 -58.70
CA ILE A 843 -50.32 6.47 -58.43
C ILE A 843 -51.48 6.39 -57.37
N GLN A 844 -51.90 7.53 -56.79
CA GLN A 844 -53.20 7.79 -56.08
C GLN A 844 -53.44 7.40 -54.59
N THR A 845 -54.40 8.13 -54.00
CA THR A 845 -54.97 8.14 -52.61
C THR A 845 -56.47 8.56 -52.74
N PRO A 846 -57.31 8.85 -51.70
CA PRO A 846 -57.23 8.69 -50.22
C PRO A 846 -58.53 8.05 -49.60
N GLN A 847 -58.81 8.31 -48.30
CA GLN A 847 -60.05 8.00 -47.50
C GLN A 847 -60.20 6.53 -46.98
N GLY A 848 -60.78 6.23 -45.79
CA GLY A 848 -61.12 7.07 -44.62
C GLY A 848 -61.97 6.37 -43.52
N ARG A 849 -61.76 6.76 -42.24
CA ARG A 849 -62.66 6.65 -41.03
C ARG A 849 -62.77 5.33 -40.19
N VAL A 850 -62.20 5.39 -38.97
CA VAL A 850 -62.64 4.95 -37.61
C VAL A 850 -64.02 4.20 -37.51
N VAL A 851 -64.23 3.08 -36.78
CA VAL A 851 -64.15 2.80 -35.30
C VAL A 851 -63.81 1.29 -34.98
N PRO A 852 -63.51 0.88 -33.72
CA PRO A 852 -62.93 -0.46 -33.37
C PRO A 852 -63.93 -1.51 -32.85
N PRO A 853 -63.46 -2.75 -32.59
CA PRO A 853 -63.78 -3.40 -31.32
C PRO A 853 -62.67 -4.26 -30.64
N VAL A 854 -62.70 -4.27 -29.31
CA VAL A 854 -62.35 -5.36 -28.35
C VAL A 854 -60.92 -5.96 -28.34
N GLN A 855 -60.34 -6.00 -27.13
CA GLN A 855 -59.09 -6.67 -26.80
C GLN A 855 -59.24 -8.19 -26.62
N GLN A 856 -58.21 -8.96 -26.96
CA GLN A 856 -57.99 -10.30 -26.40
C GLN A 856 -56.75 -10.28 -25.49
N PRO A 857 -56.71 -11.06 -24.40
CA PRO A 857 -55.58 -11.06 -23.46
C PRO A 857 -54.34 -11.72 -24.07
N PRO A 858 -53.11 -11.25 -23.74
CA PRO A 858 -51.88 -11.89 -24.18
C PRO A 858 -51.73 -13.29 -23.57
N GLN A 859 -51.39 -14.27 -24.39
CA GLN A 859 -51.09 -15.63 -23.92
C GLN A 859 -49.73 -15.68 -23.21
N PHE A 860 -49.68 -16.40 -22.08
CA PHE A 860 -48.42 -16.68 -21.38
C PHE A 860 -47.55 -17.64 -22.18
N GLN A 861 -46.32 -17.22 -22.50
CA GLN A 861 -45.28 -18.15 -22.96
C GLN A 861 -44.63 -18.87 -21.76
N PRO A 862 -44.34 -20.18 -21.85
CA PRO A 862 -43.76 -20.93 -20.74
C PRO A 862 -42.27 -20.58 -20.51
N VAL A 863 -41.85 -20.65 -19.24
CA VAL A 863 -40.48 -20.36 -18.80
C VAL A 863 -39.53 -21.51 -19.20
N PRO A 864 -38.33 -21.23 -19.76
CA PRO A 864 -37.36 -22.27 -20.08
C PRO A 864 -36.73 -22.89 -18.81
N THR A 865 -36.61 -24.22 -18.80
CA THR A 865 -36.05 -25.00 -17.68
C THR A 865 -34.51 -25.11 -17.73
N PRO A 866 -33.83 -25.39 -16.61
CA PRO A 866 -32.38 -25.52 -16.57
C PRO A 866 -31.87 -26.79 -17.28
N TYR A 867 -30.78 -26.65 -18.03
CA TYR A 867 -30.09 -27.76 -18.71
C TYR A 867 -29.30 -28.63 -17.72
N VAL A 868 -29.48 -29.95 -17.81
CA VAL A 868 -28.73 -30.96 -17.04
C VAL A 868 -27.92 -31.83 -18.01
N PRO A 869 -26.58 -31.89 -17.91
CA PRO A 869 -25.76 -32.73 -18.77
C PRO A 869 -25.80 -34.20 -18.32
N GLN A 870 -26.25 -35.10 -19.20
CA GLN A 870 -26.02 -36.55 -19.06
C GLN A 870 -24.70 -36.96 -19.73
N PRO A 871 -23.99 -37.99 -19.23
CA PRO A 871 -22.75 -38.49 -19.82
C PRO A 871 -23.01 -39.32 -21.09
N SER A 872 -22.19 -39.14 -22.11
CA SER A 872 -22.23 -39.90 -23.36
C SER A 872 -21.43 -41.20 -23.26
N ASN A 873 -22.09 -42.35 -23.47
CA ASN A 873 -21.40 -43.62 -23.72
C ASN A 873 -20.76 -43.62 -25.11
N ASN A 874 -19.53 -44.15 -25.22
CA ASN A 874 -19.01 -44.72 -26.47
C ASN A 874 -17.88 -45.72 -26.18
N SER A 875 -17.74 -46.76 -27.02
CA SER A 875 -17.15 -48.04 -26.63
C SER A 875 -15.82 -48.38 -27.32
N VAL A 876 -14.94 -49.11 -26.62
CA VAL A 876 -13.76 -49.82 -27.15
C VAL A 876 -13.53 -51.13 -26.32
N PRO A 877 -12.68 -52.10 -26.71
CA PRO A 877 -13.08 -53.52 -26.77
C PRO A 877 -12.50 -54.42 -25.65
N PRO A 878 -12.91 -55.71 -25.56
CA PRO A 878 -12.69 -56.53 -24.36
C PRO A 878 -11.33 -57.24 -24.30
N MET A 879 -10.94 -57.61 -23.07
CA MET A 879 -9.81 -58.51 -22.75
C MET A 879 -10.31 -59.69 -21.89
N PRO A 880 -9.88 -60.94 -22.13
CA PRO A 880 -10.43 -62.11 -21.44
C PRO A 880 -9.54 -62.68 -20.32
N GLY A 881 -10.17 -63.03 -19.18
CA GLY A 881 -9.85 -64.21 -18.38
C GLY A 881 -8.58 -64.21 -17.49
N GLY A 882 -8.59 -65.11 -16.50
CA GLY A 882 -7.46 -65.39 -15.62
C GLY A 882 -7.54 -64.68 -14.27
N GLY A 883 -7.71 -65.44 -13.19
CA GLY A 883 -7.65 -64.92 -11.82
C GLY A 883 -6.93 -65.89 -10.89
N GLN A 884 -6.60 -65.44 -9.69
CA GLN A 884 -6.29 -66.30 -8.55
C GLN A 884 -6.59 -65.57 -7.23
N THR A 885 -6.77 -66.35 -6.16
CA THR A 885 -7.24 -65.93 -4.83
C THR A 885 -6.09 -65.83 -3.83
N VAL A 886 -6.29 -65.11 -2.71
CA VAL A 886 -6.03 -65.51 -1.30
C VAL A 886 -6.23 -64.30 -0.34
N GLN A 887 -6.41 -64.59 0.96
CA GLN A 887 -6.85 -63.68 2.03
C GLN A 887 -5.71 -62.96 2.81
N PRO A 888 -6.03 -61.97 3.68
CA PRO A 888 -5.04 -61.04 4.28
C PRO A 888 -4.67 -61.30 5.75
N PRO A 889 -3.48 -60.80 6.16
CA PRO A 889 -3.20 -60.26 7.51
C PRO A 889 -2.45 -58.90 7.43
N ALA A 890 -2.21 -58.08 8.48
CA ALA A 890 -2.84 -57.82 9.80
C ALA A 890 -2.29 -56.47 10.35
N PRO A 891 -2.88 -55.78 11.35
CA PRO A 891 -2.58 -54.36 11.65
C PRO A 891 -1.96 -54.01 13.03
N VAL A 892 -1.25 -52.86 13.10
CA VAL A 892 -0.75 -52.07 14.28
C VAL A 892 0.23 -52.80 15.25
N PRO A 893 0.95 -52.17 16.24
CA PRO A 893 0.67 -51.00 17.12
C PRO A 893 1.63 -49.79 16.92
N GLY A 894 1.60 -48.66 17.67
CA GLY A 894 0.83 -48.20 18.84
C GLY A 894 1.24 -46.74 19.21
N THR A 895 0.84 -46.06 20.30
CA THR A 895 -0.10 -46.25 21.46
C THR A 895 0.10 -45.02 22.40
N VAL A 896 -0.80 -44.49 23.25
CA VAL A 896 -2.28 -44.54 23.46
C VAL A 896 -2.67 -43.47 24.54
N VAL A 897 -3.97 -43.18 24.75
CA VAL A 897 -4.68 -42.60 25.96
C VAL A 897 -5.80 -41.64 25.48
N THR A 898 -7.07 -42.01 25.25
CA THR A 898 -8.16 -42.63 26.05
C THR A 898 -9.05 -41.66 26.86
N SER A 899 -10.37 -41.80 26.70
CA SER A 899 -11.43 -41.19 27.54
C SER A 899 -12.70 -42.08 27.48
N PRO A 900 -13.45 -42.29 28.58
CA PRO A 900 -14.60 -43.22 28.62
C PRO A 900 -15.99 -42.55 28.61
N VAL A 901 -17.04 -43.36 28.43
CA VAL A 901 -18.49 -43.02 28.42
C VAL A 901 -19.21 -44.22 29.08
N GLU A 902 -20.18 -44.08 30.01
CA GLU A 902 -21.64 -43.97 29.76
C GLU A 902 -22.51 -43.73 31.02
N ARG A 903 -23.69 -43.12 30.80
CA ARG A 903 -25.02 -43.22 31.48
C ARG A 903 -25.15 -43.63 32.98
N GLY A 904 -26.01 -42.95 33.74
CA GLY A 904 -26.71 -43.58 34.88
C GLY A 904 -27.27 -42.73 36.04
N SER A 905 -28.33 -41.95 35.79
CA SER A 905 -29.32 -41.40 36.77
C SER A 905 -29.19 -41.64 38.30
N ALA A 906 -29.03 -40.56 39.09
CA ALA A 906 -29.69 -40.35 40.40
C ALA A 906 -29.60 -38.89 40.89
N SER A 907 -30.48 -38.49 41.81
CA SER A 907 -30.53 -37.21 42.56
C SER A 907 -30.70 -37.54 44.07
N PRO A 908 -30.50 -36.63 45.05
CA PRO A 908 -30.68 -35.16 44.97
C PRO A 908 -29.63 -34.27 45.68
N MET A 909 -29.83 -32.95 45.56
CA MET A 909 -29.28 -31.90 46.43
C MET A 909 -30.00 -31.86 47.80
N PRO A 910 -29.49 -31.12 48.81
CA PRO A 910 -30.05 -29.78 49.03
C PRO A 910 -29.05 -28.69 49.53
N SER A 911 -29.43 -27.42 49.31
CA SER A 911 -29.10 -26.19 50.09
C SER A 911 -27.64 -25.88 50.54
N GLY A 912 -27.06 -24.70 50.32
CA GLY A 912 -27.48 -23.50 49.56
C GLY A 912 -27.48 -22.19 50.38
N LEU A 913 -27.32 -21.05 49.68
CA LEU A 913 -27.39 -19.65 50.15
C LEU A 913 -26.22 -19.19 51.06
N ASN A 914 -25.70 -17.96 50.95
CA ASN A 914 -25.96 -16.85 50.00
C ASN A 914 -24.73 -16.56 49.14
#